data_AF-A0A7Z8YNN4-F1
#
_entry.id   AF-A0A7Z8YNN4-F1
#
_cell.length_a   1.000
_cell.length_b   1.000
_cell.length_c   1.000
_cell.angle_alpha   90.00
_cell.angle_beta   90.00
_cell.angle_gamma   90.00
#
_symmetry.space_group_name_H-M   'P 1'
#
loop_
_entity.id
_entity.type
_entity.pdbx_description
1 polymer ?
#
loop_
_entity_poly.entity_id
_entity_poly.type
_entity_poly.pdbx_seq_one_letter_code
_entity_poly.pdbx_strand_id
1 'polypeptide(L)'
;MNKTTIKISVLAFLGFMTYGYAQQQQQDPYKGKVGVNTIEPSATMDIRPSTANAQKEATTNEGIIAPKLSKTRIANIATPVEGTLVYATDETTSPISAYTGGDTKVAKITEKGYYYYNGTEWVKAGSDVNSGEWVYDSSEKRVELSKSKNIDYKYNVYYTPKNYIMMSKGISQDLEYDWGAQSINSYTTGNLLSRKNIMTISNDLDYATGLDGLNYFRNVNNRFFIDTLKDNNGSNTNVFSNNFSTILTPQSNAVRLIRNFNIGVDKLNSENISELTSGASTVTDAGGGNTKNIMAFSSRARVSKPTGTINNMYGENVSIELGKNNVADITNLSSVFSKREIYGNGNIQNSYGFYSLNNVYGTYNGNITNSYDFYAKGSNSDKIINNYGFYIEGKNKTNYVEGKLGIGTNRPMAMLDVAGELSRFGNSNRYTYIGVSGGEDPVGMYLGHNVDRIKTTTNMFKSIATNSTLLGSSLLFTDGKTGNVYFSNYTKQNGTSDESFNYLEQSYLVALANKNIGIGTTTPSEKLDVAGNIKSSSLASTGNRHVYADANGVLKIGTNDVTTLASLWTEDVTNNSIKLAVNSDGSTRSNTVSILDDGKVHASSFMGTNGATIFPDYVFQKYYTGTSSIKADYNFKSLSQVEDFVKTNGHLPGYKSAETIKAQGYVDLMETQLTNVEKIEELYLHSIEQDKVNKQQAEALRAKESKIQELEAKNAALESRLERLEKLIQ
;
A
#
# COMPACT_ATOMS: atom_id res chain seq x y z
N MET A 1 110.06 -77.66 -64.99
CA MET A 1 108.69 -77.36 -65.45
C MET A 1 107.76 -78.44 -64.94
N ASN A 2 106.69 -78.07 -64.21
CA ASN A 2 105.45 -78.81 -64.35
C ASN A 2 104.29 -77.82 -64.50
N LYS A 3 103.61 -77.95 -65.64
CA LYS A 3 102.81 -76.94 -66.34
C LYS A 3 101.37 -76.82 -65.81
N THR A 4 101.15 -77.16 -64.54
CA THR A 4 99.81 -77.39 -63.99
C THR A 4 99.35 -76.31 -62.99
N THR A 5 100.24 -75.50 -62.43
CA THR A 5 99.87 -74.49 -61.41
C THR A 5 99.47 -73.12 -61.99
N ILE A 6 99.67 -72.88 -63.29
CA ILE A 6 99.35 -71.59 -63.94
C ILE A 6 97.88 -71.49 -64.41
N LYS A 7 97.11 -72.58 -64.38
CA LYS A 7 95.73 -72.59 -64.93
C LYS A 7 94.59 -72.44 -63.91
N ILE A 8 94.86 -72.42 -62.60
CA ILE A 8 93.81 -72.21 -61.57
C ILE A 8 93.75 -70.73 -61.14
N SER A 9 94.87 -69.99 -61.21
CA SER A 9 94.93 -68.57 -60.83
C SER A 9 94.16 -67.64 -61.78
N VAL A 10 94.03 -68.03 -63.06
CA VAL A 10 93.35 -67.22 -64.09
C VAL A 10 91.82 -67.33 -64.02
N LEU A 11 91.27 -68.45 -63.54
CA LEU A 11 89.82 -68.59 -63.31
C LEU A 11 89.35 -67.87 -62.04
N ALA A 12 90.17 -67.80 -60.98
CA ALA A 12 89.83 -67.03 -59.78
C ALA A 12 89.85 -65.50 -60.03
N PHE A 13 90.68 -65.03 -60.95
CA PHE A 13 90.77 -63.60 -61.28
C PHE A 13 89.67 -63.12 -62.25
N LEU A 14 89.13 -64.00 -63.10
CA LEU A 14 88.00 -63.66 -63.99
C LEU A 14 86.63 -63.70 -63.29
N GLY A 15 86.50 -64.46 -62.20
CA GLY A 15 85.29 -64.47 -61.35
C GLY A 15 85.14 -63.23 -60.45
N PHE A 16 86.25 -62.59 -60.06
CA PHE A 16 86.22 -61.35 -59.27
C PHE A 16 85.94 -60.10 -60.13
N MET A 17 86.36 -60.10 -61.40
CA MET A 17 86.14 -58.98 -62.32
C MET A 17 84.70 -58.91 -62.86
N THR A 18 83.92 -60.00 -62.77
CA THR A 18 82.50 -60.04 -63.19
C THR A 18 81.52 -59.71 -62.07
N TYR A 19 81.91 -59.77 -60.79
CA TYR A 19 81.11 -59.27 -59.66
C TYR A 19 81.30 -57.76 -59.42
N GLY A 20 82.45 -57.20 -59.82
CA GLY A 20 82.79 -55.78 -59.63
C GLY A 20 82.13 -54.79 -60.58
N TYR A 21 81.51 -55.25 -61.68
CA TYR A 21 80.96 -54.37 -62.72
C TYR A 21 79.41 -54.24 -62.73
N ALA A 22 78.69 -54.90 -61.81
CA ALA A 22 77.22 -54.92 -61.80
C ALA A 22 76.54 -54.06 -60.71
N GLN A 23 77.29 -53.33 -59.87
CA GLN A 23 76.73 -52.53 -58.74
C GLN A 23 76.93 -51.01 -58.91
N GLN A 24 77.10 -50.53 -60.14
CA GLN A 24 77.20 -49.10 -60.43
C GLN A 24 75.85 -48.56 -60.92
N GLN A 25 74.80 -48.55 -60.05
CA GLN A 25 73.64 -47.64 -60.20
C GLN A 25 72.60 -47.59 -59.03
N GLN A 26 72.99 -47.86 -57.78
CA GLN A 26 72.22 -47.39 -56.61
C GLN A 26 73.15 -46.61 -55.67
N GLN A 27 72.75 -45.39 -55.28
CA GLN A 27 73.42 -44.61 -54.24
C GLN A 27 73.38 -45.41 -52.95
N ASP A 28 74.53 -45.92 -52.50
CA ASP A 28 74.70 -46.41 -51.14
C ASP A 28 74.41 -45.25 -50.18
N PRO A 29 73.33 -45.30 -49.36
CA PRO A 29 72.93 -44.21 -48.48
C PRO A 29 73.96 -43.93 -47.36
N TYR A 30 75.00 -44.77 -47.24
CA TYR A 30 76.07 -44.62 -46.27
C TYR A 30 77.40 -44.17 -46.92
N LYS A 31 77.40 -43.85 -48.22
CA LYS A 31 78.58 -43.34 -48.93
C LYS A 31 79.05 -42.01 -48.31
N GLY A 32 80.26 -42.00 -47.76
CA GLY A 32 80.87 -40.86 -47.07
C GLY A 32 80.65 -40.83 -45.56
N LYS A 33 80.03 -41.87 -44.97
CA LYS A 33 79.89 -42.05 -43.52
C LYS A 33 80.82 -43.16 -43.04
N VAL A 34 81.34 -43.02 -41.82
CA VAL A 34 82.17 -44.03 -41.14
C VAL A 34 81.39 -44.55 -39.92
N GLY A 35 81.03 -45.83 -39.94
CA GLY A 35 80.44 -46.52 -38.79
C GLY A 35 81.48 -47.34 -38.04
N VAL A 36 81.55 -47.20 -36.72
CA VAL A 36 82.31 -48.10 -35.83
C VAL A 36 81.30 -48.88 -35.00
N ASN A 37 81.29 -50.21 -35.17
CA ASN A 37 80.28 -51.13 -34.64
C ASN A 37 78.83 -50.85 -35.09
N THR A 38 78.65 -50.10 -36.18
CA THR A 38 77.36 -49.97 -36.89
C THR A 38 77.63 -50.01 -38.40
N ILE A 39 76.85 -50.80 -39.12
CA ILE A 39 76.87 -50.82 -40.59
C ILE A 39 75.90 -49.81 -41.20
N GLU A 40 75.04 -49.21 -40.37
CA GLU A 40 74.11 -48.14 -40.74
C GLU A 40 74.43 -46.88 -39.93
N PRO A 41 75.48 -46.13 -40.29
CA PRO A 41 75.87 -44.94 -39.57
C PRO A 41 74.82 -43.82 -39.75
N SER A 42 74.29 -43.33 -38.63
CA SER A 42 73.33 -42.22 -38.60
C SER A 42 73.97 -40.89 -38.97
N ALA A 43 75.27 -40.72 -38.71
CA ALA A 43 76.04 -39.50 -38.96
C ALA A 43 77.29 -39.78 -39.81
N THR A 44 77.99 -38.74 -40.25
CA THR A 44 79.26 -38.84 -41.00
C THR A 44 80.32 -39.67 -40.25
N MET A 45 80.29 -39.67 -38.91
CA MET A 45 80.95 -40.66 -38.07
C MET A 45 79.95 -41.10 -37.00
N ASP A 46 79.61 -42.39 -36.94
CA ASP A 46 78.71 -42.97 -35.93
C ASP A 46 79.45 -44.10 -35.20
N ILE A 47 79.58 -43.97 -33.89
CA ILE A 47 80.27 -44.94 -33.04
C ILE A 47 79.26 -45.49 -32.06
N ARG A 48 79.01 -46.80 -32.12
CA ARG A 48 78.14 -47.50 -31.18
C ARG A 48 78.95 -48.44 -30.30
N PRO A 49 78.53 -48.69 -29.05
CA PRO A 49 79.08 -49.77 -28.27
C PRO A 49 78.77 -51.10 -28.97
N SER A 50 79.66 -52.09 -28.84
CA SER A 50 79.36 -53.46 -29.27
C SER A 50 78.17 -54.04 -28.49
N THR A 51 77.52 -55.09 -28.98
CA THR A 51 76.41 -55.76 -28.26
C THR A 51 76.79 -56.20 -26.85
N ALA A 52 78.06 -56.57 -26.62
CA ALA A 52 78.59 -56.90 -25.30
C ALA A 52 78.75 -55.67 -24.39
N ASN A 53 79.16 -54.53 -24.96
CA ASN A 53 79.39 -53.29 -24.22
C ASN A 53 78.13 -52.42 -24.08
N ALA A 54 77.05 -52.78 -24.78
CA ALA A 54 75.72 -52.18 -24.62
C ALA A 54 74.96 -52.73 -23.40
N GLN A 55 75.49 -53.76 -22.72
CA GLN A 55 74.92 -54.29 -21.48
C GLN A 55 75.12 -53.30 -20.33
N LYS A 56 74.16 -53.26 -19.40
CA LYS A 56 74.15 -52.31 -18.28
C LYS A 56 75.34 -52.52 -17.33
N GLU A 57 75.86 -53.73 -17.26
CA GLU A 57 76.95 -54.17 -16.38
C GLU A 57 78.33 -54.03 -17.02
N ALA A 58 78.44 -53.52 -18.25
CA ALA A 58 79.72 -53.36 -18.93
C ALA A 58 80.62 -52.35 -18.18
N THR A 59 81.87 -52.72 -17.94
CA THR A 59 82.87 -51.92 -17.21
C THR A 59 84.05 -51.45 -18.08
N THR A 60 83.98 -51.67 -19.39
CA THR A 60 85.02 -51.27 -20.35
C THR A 60 84.85 -49.80 -20.76
N ASN A 61 85.97 -49.13 -21.07
CA ASN A 61 85.96 -47.75 -21.53
C ASN A 61 85.40 -47.66 -22.96
N GLU A 62 84.24 -47.02 -23.14
CA GLU A 62 83.63 -46.74 -24.44
C GLU A 62 83.73 -45.23 -24.76
N GLY A 63 84.14 -44.88 -25.97
CA GLY A 63 84.19 -43.49 -26.42
C GLY A 63 85.32 -43.20 -27.41
N ILE A 64 85.51 -41.91 -27.72
CA ILE A 64 86.62 -41.43 -28.56
C ILE A 64 87.70 -40.85 -27.66
N ILE A 65 88.91 -41.43 -27.72
CA ILE A 65 90.08 -40.83 -27.08
C ILE A 65 90.75 -39.91 -28.10
N ALA A 66 90.62 -38.59 -27.89
CA ALA A 66 91.35 -37.60 -28.68
C ALA A 66 92.88 -37.73 -28.45
N PRO A 67 93.72 -37.34 -29.43
CA PRO A 67 95.17 -37.34 -29.24
C PRO A 67 95.59 -36.54 -28.00
N LYS A 68 96.37 -37.18 -27.13
CA LYS A 68 96.93 -36.55 -25.93
C LYS A 68 98.20 -35.80 -26.32
N LEU A 69 98.16 -34.47 -26.26
CA LEU A 69 99.26 -33.61 -26.67
C LEU A 69 99.64 -32.67 -25.53
N SER A 70 100.95 -32.41 -25.36
CA SER A 70 101.38 -31.39 -24.41
C SER A 70 101.00 -29.99 -24.88
N LYS A 71 100.90 -29.03 -23.95
CA LYS A 71 100.62 -27.62 -24.31
C LYS A 71 101.59 -27.07 -25.35
N THR A 72 102.89 -27.36 -25.22
CA THR A 72 103.91 -26.99 -26.21
C THR A 72 103.64 -27.63 -27.58
N ARG A 73 103.26 -28.91 -27.60
CA ARG A 73 102.95 -29.61 -28.86
C ARG A 73 101.73 -29.03 -29.57
N ILE A 74 100.72 -28.61 -28.80
CA ILE A 74 99.51 -27.96 -29.29
C ILE A 74 99.83 -26.56 -29.83
N ALA A 75 100.66 -25.79 -29.13
CA ALA A 75 101.12 -24.48 -29.59
C ALA A 75 101.88 -24.57 -30.93
N ASN A 76 102.68 -25.64 -31.11
CA ASN A 76 103.42 -25.89 -32.34
C ASN A 76 102.55 -26.34 -33.53
N ILE A 77 101.23 -26.38 -33.41
CA ILE A 77 100.33 -26.58 -34.55
C ILE A 77 100.29 -25.27 -35.34
N ALA A 78 100.99 -25.24 -36.48
CA ALA A 78 101.15 -24.04 -37.31
C ALA A 78 99.80 -23.50 -37.80
N THR A 79 98.93 -24.38 -38.32
CA THR A 79 97.61 -24.05 -38.89
C THR A 79 96.53 -24.97 -38.29
N PRO A 80 96.09 -24.74 -37.04
CA PRO A 80 95.02 -25.53 -36.44
C PRO A 80 93.72 -25.30 -37.20
N VAL A 81 92.98 -26.38 -37.47
CA VAL A 81 91.68 -26.34 -38.16
C VAL A 81 90.58 -26.22 -37.11
N GLU A 82 89.59 -25.37 -37.37
CA GLU A 82 88.42 -25.23 -36.51
C GLU A 82 87.73 -26.58 -36.27
N GLY A 83 87.35 -26.84 -35.02
CA GLY A 83 86.76 -28.10 -34.59
C GLY A 83 87.76 -29.22 -34.29
N THR A 84 89.08 -29.01 -34.46
CA THR A 84 90.10 -29.99 -34.04
C THR A 84 90.01 -30.22 -32.53
N LEU A 85 89.77 -31.46 -32.10
CA LEU A 85 89.69 -31.85 -30.69
C LEU A 85 90.98 -32.55 -30.25
N VAL A 86 91.55 -32.10 -29.13
CA VAL A 86 92.74 -32.71 -28.50
C VAL A 86 92.52 -32.84 -27.00
N TYR A 87 93.24 -33.76 -26.36
CA TYR A 87 93.36 -33.78 -24.92
C TYR A 87 94.70 -33.14 -24.52
N ALA A 88 94.68 -31.96 -23.92
CA ALA A 88 95.87 -31.32 -23.40
C ALA A 88 96.35 -32.07 -22.15
N THR A 89 97.62 -32.45 -22.13
CA THR A 89 98.28 -33.15 -21.02
C THR A 89 99.58 -32.48 -20.62
N ASP A 90 100.16 -32.91 -19.50
CA ASP A 90 101.51 -32.53 -19.09
C ASP A 90 102.55 -33.04 -20.12
N GLU A 91 103.71 -32.40 -20.13
CA GLU A 91 104.91 -32.97 -20.75
C GLU A 91 105.47 -34.10 -19.89
N THR A 92 106.31 -34.95 -20.49
CA THR A 92 106.95 -36.08 -19.79
C THR A 92 107.71 -35.65 -18.53
N THR A 93 108.23 -34.42 -18.51
CA THR A 93 109.07 -33.89 -17.45
C THR A 93 108.51 -32.63 -16.76
N SER A 94 107.35 -32.11 -17.16
CA SER A 94 106.84 -30.81 -16.64
C SER A 94 105.32 -30.65 -16.77
N PRO A 95 104.64 -30.00 -15.79
CA PRO A 95 103.21 -29.77 -15.85
C PRO A 95 102.81 -28.68 -16.87
N ILE A 96 101.54 -28.67 -17.30
CA ILE A 96 100.99 -27.63 -18.20
C ILE A 96 101.28 -26.20 -17.72
N SER A 97 101.30 -25.97 -16.41
CA SER A 97 101.59 -24.68 -15.78
C SER A 97 103.03 -24.20 -15.96
N ALA A 98 103.97 -25.08 -16.33
CA ALA A 98 105.37 -24.75 -16.57
C ALA A 98 105.66 -24.30 -18.01
N TYR A 99 104.65 -24.23 -18.89
CA TYR A 99 104.81 -23.75 -20.26
C TYR A 99 105.17 -22.26 -20.30
N THR A 100 106.30 -21.92 -20.91
CA THR A 100 106.84 -20.55 -21.01
C THR A 100 106.70 -19.93 -22.40
N GLY A 101 106.07 -20.62 -23.36
CA GLY A 101 105.87 -20.10 -24.72
C GLY A 101 104.77 -19.04 -24.81
N GLY A 102 104.87 -18.14 -25.79
CA GLY A 102 104.00 -16.97 -25.94
C GLY A 102 102.84 -17.13 -26.93
N ASP A 103 102.52 -18.34 -27.41
CA ASP A 103 101.43 -18.50 -28.39
C ASP A 103 100.06 -18.24 -27.75
N THR A 104 99.46 -17.10 -28.15
CA THR A 104 98.14 -16.67 -27.69
C THR A 104 97.04 -17.70 -27.94
N LYS A 105 97.18 -18.57 -28.96
CA LYS A 105 96.18 -19.61 -29.28
C LYS A 105 96.02 -20.63 -28.16
N VAL A 106 97.04 -20.87 -27.31
CA VAL A 106 96.98 -21.86 -26.22
C VAL A 106 96.82 -21.22 -24.84
N ALA A 107 96.57 -19.91 -24.75
CA ALA A 107 96.48 -19.18 -23.49
C ALA A 107 95.47 -19.81 -22.51
N LYS A 108 94.33 -20.29 -23.03
CA LYS A 108 93.26 -20.91 -22.26
C LYS A 108 93.51 -22.37 -21.83
N ILE A 109 94.61 -22.99 -22.29
CA ILE A 109 95.02 -24.31 -21.81
C ILE A 109 95.77 -24.13 -20.48
N THR A 110 95.05 -24.11 -19.36
CA THR A 110 95.63 -23.91 -18.02
C THR A 110 95.74 -25.20 -17.21
N GLU A 111 95.06 -26.25 -17.65
CA GLU A 111 94.98 -27.55 -16.97
C GLU A 111 94.73 -28.68 -17.97
N LYS A 112 94.88 -29.93 -17.51
CA LYS A 112 94.60 -31.12 -18.33
C LYS A 112 93.13 -31.18 -18.70
N GLY A 113 92.83 -31.54 -19.93
CA GLY A 113 91.44 -31.67 -20.35
C GLY A 113 91.27 -31.71 -21.86
N TYR A 114 90.01 -31.83 -22.28
CA TYR A 114 89.63 -31.75 -23.68
C TYR A 114 89.55 -30.29 -24.12
N TYR A 115 90.23 -29.97 -25.21
CA TYR A 115 90.20 -28.65 -25.84
C TYR A 115 89.90 -28.80 -27.32
N TYR A 116 89.10 -27.89 -27.86
CA TYR A 116 88.91 -27.77 -29.30
C TYR A 116 89.38 -26.41 -29.80
N TYR A 117 89.84 -26.36 -31.04
CA TYR A 117 90.18 -25.09 -31.69
C TYR A 117 88.91 -24.43 -32.23
N ASN A 118 88.59 -23.22 -31.78
CA ASN A 118 87.36 -22.50 -32.16
C ASN A 118 87.53 -21.58 -33.39
N GLY A 119 88.60 -21.77 -34.16
CA GLY A 119 88.97 -20.89 -35.27
C GLY A 119 89.98 -19.81 -34.89
N THR A 120 90.06 -19.42 -33.61
CA THR A 120 90.99 -18.39 -33.11
C THR A 120 91.95 -18.90 -32.03
N GLU A 121 91.47 -19.71 -31.09
CA GLU A 121 92.24 -20.23 -29.95
C GLU A 121 91.71 -21.60 -29.49
N TRP A 122 92.47 -22.28 -28.65
CA TRP A 122 92.11 -23.55 -28.04
C TRP A 122 91.29 -23.30 -26.77
N VAL A 123 90.01 -23.70 -26.79
CA VAL A 123 89.07 -23.51 -25.67
C VAL A 123 88.69 -24.85 -25.05
N LYS A 124 88.50 -24.86 -23.73
CA LYS A 124 88.14 -26.07 -22.98
C LYS A 124 86.72 -26.51 -23.37
N ALA A 125 86.53 -27.80 -23.63
CA ALA A 125 85.21 -28.34 -23.91
C ALA A 125 84.40 -28.49 -22.60
N GLY A 126 83.38 -27.63 -22.39
CA GLY A 126 82.27 -27.89 -21.47
C GLY A 126 82.30 -27.27 -20.05
N SER A 127 82.89 -26.09 -19.80
CA SER A 127 83.02 -25.55 -18.41
C SER A 127 82.19 -24.33 -18.02
N ASP A 128 81.41 -23.68 -18.89
CA ASP A 128 80.75 -22.42 -18.51
C ASP A 128 79.26 -22.60 -18.15
N VAL A 129 79.01 -23.10 -16.94
CA VAL A 129 77.69 -23.26 -16.30
C VAL A 129 76.86 -21.96 -16.22
N ASN A 130 77.47 -20.79 -16.45
CA ASN A 130 76.81 -19.48 -16.36
C ASN A 130 76.38 -18.88 -17.70
N SER A 131 76.44 -19.65 -18.80
CA SER A 131 76.10 -19.17 -20.15
C SER A 131 74.77 -19.73 -20.71
N GLY A 132 74.01 -20.46 -19.89
CA GLY A 132 72.69 -20.95 -20.28
C GLY A 132 71.67 -19.82 -20.41
N GLU A 133 70.74 -19.95 -21.38
CA GLU A 133 69.59 -19.05 -21.53
C GLU A 133 68.67 -19.07 -20.30
N TRP A 134 68.68 -20.16 -19.53
CA TRP A 134 67.94 -20.32 -18.28
C TRP A 134 68.90 -20.53 -17.10
N VAL A 135 68.81 -19.65 -16.10
CA VAL A 135 69.65 -19.68 -14.89
C VAL A 135 68.79 -19.94 -13.66
N TYR A 136 69.24 -20.86 -12.81
CA TYR A 136 68.60 -21.13 -11.52
C TYR A 136 69.16 -20.20 -10.44
N ASP A 137 68.31 -19.33 -9.90
CA ASP A 137 68.60 -18.51 -8.73
C ASP A 137 68.32 -19.33 -7.47
N SER A 138 69.40 -19.77 -6.80
CA SER A 138 69.33 -20.60 -5.59
C SER A 138 68.85 -19.83 -4.36
N SER A 139 69.00 -18.51 -4.33
CA SER A 139 68.56 -17.66 -3.21
C SER A 139 67.04 -17.52 -3.20
N GLU A 140 66.45 -17.43 -4.39
CA GLU A 140 65.02 -17.20 -4.59
C GLU A 140 64.26 -18.46 -5.04
N LYS A 141 64.98 -19.59 -5.16
CA LYS A 141 64.45 -20.91 -5.57
C LYS A 141 63.63 -20.87 -6.86
N ARG A 142 64.09 -20.11 -7.85
CA ARG A 142 63.39 -19.92 -9.14
C ARG A 142 64.35 -20.04 -10.33
N VAL A 143 63.80 -20.35 -11.51
CA VAL A 143 64.54 -20.28 -12.77
C VAL A 143 64.18 -18.98 -13.47
N GLU A 144 65.19 -18.21 -13.89
CA GLU A 144 65.07 -16.96 -14.62
C GLU A 144 65.75 -17.05 -16.00
N LEU A 145 65.25 -16.29 -16.97
CA LEU A 145 65.90 -16.17 -18.26
C LEU A 145 67.13 -15.26 -18.12
N SER A 146 68.32 -15.83 -18.30
CA SER A 146 69.59 -15.10 -18.21
C SER A 146 69.82 -14.30 -19.49
N LYS A 147 70.24 -13.04 -19.31
CA LYS A 147 70.46 -12.06 -20.38
C LYS A 147 71.49 -12.59 -21.40
N SER A 148 71.03 -13.16 -22.49
CA SER A 148 71.78 -13.14 -23.75
C SER A 148 71.85 -11.70 -24.24
N LYS A 149 73.06 -11.16 -24.42
CA LYS A 149 73.36 -9.73 -24.54
C LYS A 149 72.70 -8.95 -25.70
N ASN A 150 71.84 -9.56 -26.53
CA ASN A 150 71.30 -8.90 -27.74
C ASN A 150 69.79 -9.11 -28.01
N ILE A 151 68.98 -9.54 -27.02
CA ILE A 151 67.51 -9.62 -27.19
C ILE A 151 66.83 -8.79 -26.10
N ASP A 152 66.17 -7.70 -26.48
CA ASP A 152 65.38 -6.85 -25.57
C ASP A 152 64.00 -7.47 -25.35
N TYR A 153 63.90 -8.36 -24.36
CA TYR A 153 62.63 -8.94 -23.97
C TYR A 153 61.75 -7.89 -23.29
N LYS A 154 60.51 -7.73 -23.78
CA LYS A 154 59.47 -6.84 -23.22
C LYS A 154 59.07 -7.22 -21.77
N TYR A 155 59.24 -8.49 -21.40
CA TYR A 155 58.83 -9.04 -20.11
C TYR A 155 59.98 -9.76 -19.41
N ASN A 156 60.07 -9.59 -18.09
CA ASN A 156 60.76 -10.50 -17.20
C ASN A 156 59.88 -11.73 -16.96
N VAL A 157 60.40 -12.94 -17.17
CA VAL A 157 59.68 -14.20 -16.94
C VAL A 157 60.36 -14.99 -15.84
N TYR A 158 59.59 -15.34 -14.81
CA TYR A 158 60.04 -16.12 -13.66
C TYR A 158 59.31 -17.46 -13.62
N TYR A 159 60.04 -18.57 -13.49
CA TYR A 159 59.47 -19.92 -13.44
C TYR A 159 59.62 -20.55 -12.06
N THR A 160 58.60 -21.28 -11.65
CA THR A 160 58.56 -22.14 -10.46
C THR A 160 58.23 -23.57 -10.87
N PRO A 161 58.43 -24.57 -9.99
CA PRO A 161 58.04 -25.95 -10.27
C PRO A 161 56.55 -26.15 -10.62
N LYS A 162 55.67 -25.17 -10.32
CA LYS A 162 54.21 -25.28 -10.51
C LYS A 162 53.59 -24.21 -11.44
N ASN A 163 54.29 -23.12 -11.74
CA ASN A 163 53.72 -21.97 -12.48
C ASN A 163 54.80 -20.99 -13.00
N TYR A 164 54.40 -19.97 -13.75
CA TYR A 164 55.25 -18.86 -14.19
C TYR A 164 54.60 -17.49 -13.91
N ILE A 165 55.42 -16.43 -13.84
CA ILE A 165 54.99 -15.03 -13.79
C ILE A 165 55.62 -14.28 -14.96
N MET A 166 54.83 -13.45 -15.66
CA MET A 166 55.33 -12.52 -16.68
C MET A 166 55.08 -11.08 -16.21
N MET A 167 56.16 -10.30 -16.10
CA MET A 167 56.11 -8.91 -15.65
C MET A 167 56.73 -8.01 -16.70
N SER A 168 56.13 -6.87 -17.00
CA SER A 168 56.80 -5.88 -17.84
C SER A 168 58.08 -5.38 -17.17
N LYS A 169 59.11 -5.12 -17.97
CA LYS A 169 60.41 -4.62 -17.52
C LYS A 169 60.21 -3.31 -16.73
N GLY A 170 60.71 -3.26 -15.49
CA GLY A 170 60.59 -2.08 -14.61
C GLY A 170 59.53 -2.21 -13.50
N ILE A 171 58.58 -3.15 -13.60
CA ILE A 171 57.67 -3.47 -12.49
C ILE A 171 58.37 -4.44 -11.53
N SER A 172 58.42 -4.10 -10.24
CA SER A 172 58.96 -4.97 -9.18
C SER A 172 57.96 -5.31 -8.06
N GLN A 173 56.77 -4.67 -8.06
CA GLN A 173 55.79 -4.75 -6.98
C GLN A 173 54.35 -4.78 -7.53
N ASP A 174 53.46 -5.55 -6.90
CA ASP A 174 51.98 -5.54 -7.09
C ASP A 174 51.37 -4.70 -5.95
N LEU A 175 50.41 -3.82 -6.26
CA LEU A 175 49.75 -2.95 -5.28
C LEU A 175 48.27 -3.29 -5.17
N GLU A 176 47.78 -3.41 -3.95
CA GLU A 176 46.37 -3.67 -3.66
C GLU A 176 45.93 -2.79 -2.48
N TYR A 177 44.74 -2.20 -2.55
CA TYR A 177 44.21 -1.45 -1.41
C TYR A 177 43.63 -2.42 -0.38
N ASP A 178 44.22 -2.45 0.80
CA ASP A 178 43.71 -3.21 1.94
C ASP A 178 42.59 -2.42 2.62
N TRP A 179 41.35 -2.84 2.37
CA TRP A 179 40.19 -2.21 2.99
C TRP A 179 40.13 -2.38 4.52
N GLY A 180 40.70 -3.47 5.05
CA GLY A 180 40.71 -3.74 6.49
C GLY A 180 41.73 -2.88 7.22
N ALA A 181 42.94 -2.80 6.68
CA ALA A 181 44.02 -1.97 7.22
C ALA A 181 43.94 -0.50 6.78
N GLN A 182 43.10 -0.18 5.78
CA GLN A 182 42.95 1.14 5.17
C GLN A 182 44.28 1.70 4.62
N SER A 183 45.09 0.82 4.02
CA SER A 183 46.44 1.11 3.52
C SER A 183 46.68 0.46 2.16
N ILE A 184 47.67 0.94 1.41
CA ILE A 184 48.13 0.28 0.18
C ILE A 184 49.15 -0.80 0.59
N ASN A 185 48.84 -2.06 0.27
CA ASN A 185 49.79 -3.16 0.43
C ASN A 185 50.64 -3.26 -0.83
N SER A 186 51.93 -3.54 -0.65
CA SER A 186 52.88 -3.82 -1.73
C SER A 186 53.42 -5.24 -1.61
N TYR A 187 53.35 -6.00 -2.69
CA TYR A 187 53.86 -7.37 -2.78
C TYR A 187 55.06 -7.44 -3.73
N THR A 188 56.22 -7.85 -3.22
CA THR A 188 57.44 -8.07 -3.99
C THR A 188 57.38 -9.35 -4.83
N THR A 189 58.23 -9.44 -5.86
CA THR A 189 58.31 -10.54 -6.83
C THR A 189 58.29 -11.95 -6.24
N GLY A 190 58.95 -12.20 -5.10
CA GLY A 190 58.97 -13.52 -4.45
C GLY A 190 57.59 -13.99 -3.94
N ASN A 191 56.73 -13.07 -3.51
CA ASN A 191 55.40 -13.38 -2.98
C ASN A 191 54.34 -13.59 -4.08
N LEU A 192 54.65 -13.24 -5.32
CA LEU A 192 53.71 -13.26 -6.45
C LEU A 192 53.59 -14.65 -7.13
N LEU A 193 54.43 -15.61 -6.74
CA LEU A 193 54.53 -16.95 -7.35
C LEU A 193 53.26 -17.83 -7.19
N SER A 194 52.31 -17.40 -6.36
CA SER A 194 51.01 -18.04 -6.17
C SER A 194 49.89 -17.46 -7.05
N ARG A 195 50.11 -16.33 -7.75
CA ARG A 195 49.09 -15.63 -8.54
C ARG A 195 49.40 -15.74 -10.05
N LYS A 196 48.39 -16.02 -10.90
CA LYS A 196 48.50 -15.85 -12.36
C LYS A 196 48.44 -14.36 -12.70
N ASN A 197 49.56 -13.68 -12.55
CA ASN A 197 49.68 -12.25 -12.86
C ASN A 197 50.45 -12.08 -14.17
N ILE A 198 49.79 -11.49 -15.17
CA ILE A 198 50.49 -10.89 -16.32
C ILE A 198 50.38 -9.39 -16.12
N MET A 199 51.51 -8.73 -15.87
CA MET A 199 51.55 -7.30 -15.58
C MET A 199 52.06 -6.53 -16.79
N THR A 200 51.22 -5.63 -17.32
CA THR A 200 51.52 -4.85 -18.52
C THR A 200 51.67 -3.38 -18.16
N ILE A 201 52.83 -2.76 -18.44
CA ILE A 201 52.96 -1.31 -18.47
C ILE A 201 52.50 -0.76 -19.82
N SER A 202 52.03 0.47 -19.81
CA SER A 202 51.31 1.07 -20.93
C SER A 202 52.16 1.72 -22.02
N ASN A 203 53.47 1.91 -21.82
CA ASN A 203 54.33 2.50 -22.86
C ASN A 203 54.40 1.64 -24.14
N ASP A 204 54.09 0.35 -24.04
CA ASP A 204 54.14 -0.60 -25.15
C ASP A 204 52.76 -1.14 -25.55
N LEU A 205 51.68 -0.46 -25.15
CA LEU A 205 50.33 -0.83 -25.56
C LEU A 205 49.91 -0.01 -26.77
N ASP A 206 49.46 -0.71 -27.80
CA ASP A 206 48.81 -0.07 -28.95
C ASP A 206 47.46 0.51 -28.51
N TYR A 207 47.17 1.70 -29.01
CA TYR A 207 45.90 2.38 -28.82
C TYR A 207 45.38 2.89 -30.16
N ALA A 208 44.07 3.03 -30.26
CA ALA A 208 43.44 3.72 -31.37
C ALA A 208 43.13 5.16 -30.95
N THR A 209 43.46 6.15 -31.78
CA THR A 209 42.94 7.51 -31.61
C THR A 209 41.57 7.58 -32.27
N GLY A 210 40.54 7.89 -31.48
CA GLY A 210 39.18 8.08 -31.99
C GLY A 210 39.04 9.38 -32.78
N LEU A 211 37.90 9.53 -33.47
CA LEU A 211 37.53 10.78 -34.15
C LEU A 211 37.35 11.96 -33.18
N ASP A 212 37.19 11.66 -31.90
CA ASP A 212 37.13 12.63 -30.79
C ASP A 212 38.52 13.02 -30.26
N GLY A 213 39.59 12.53 -30.88
CA GLY A 213 40.98 12.83 -30.50
C GLY A 213 41.45 12.11 -29.23
N LEU A 214 40.66 11.18 -28.69
CA LEU A 214 41.00 10.43 -27.49
C LEU A 214 41.70 9.12 -27.83
N ASN A 215 42.62 8.70 -26.98
CA ASN A 215 43.36 7.46 -27.06
C ASN A 215 42.60 6.33 -26.33
N TYR A 216 42.28 5.26 -27.06
CA TYR A 216 41.51 4.12 -26.58
C TYR A 216 42.38 2.88 -26.42
N PHE A 217 42.53 2.43 -25.19
CA PHE A 217 43.20 1.17 -24.84
C PHE A 217 42.12 0.11 -24.57
N ARG A 218 41.97 -0.89 -25.46
CA ARG A 218 40.90 -1.91 -25.41
C ARG A 218 41.47 -3.33 -25.27
N ASN A 219 40.65 -4.27 -24.80
CA ASN A 219 40.93 -5.72 -24.79
C ASN A 219 42.20 -6.12 -24.03
N VAL A 220 42.49 -5.46 -22.92
CA VAL A 220 43.59 -5.87 -22.04
C VAL A 220 43.18 -7.15 -21.33
N ASN A 221 43.71 -8.29 -21.82
CA ASN A 221 43.37 -9.63 -21.34
C ASN A 221 44.18 -10.06 -20.11
N ASN A 222 44.62 -9.12 -19.26
CA ASN A 222 45.52 -9.36 -18.13
C ASN A 222 45.34 -8.32 -17.02
N ARG A 223 45.76 -8.61 -15.78
CA ARG A 223 45.75 -7.64 -14.66
C ARG A 223 46.60 -6.44 -15.05
N PHE A 224 45.96 -5.29 -15.19
CA PHE A 224 46.54 -4.13 -15.87
C PHE A 224 46.94 -3.07 -14.85
N PHE A 225 48.25 -2.90 -14.66
CA PHE A 225 48.80 -1.79 -13.88
C PHE A 225 49.07 -0.63 -14.82
N ILE A 226 48.33 0.44 -14.60
CA ILE A 226 48.62 1.69 -15.27
C ILE A 226 49.84 2.29 -14.56
N ASP A 227 50.80 2.78 -15.35
CA ASP A 227 51.98 3.52 -14.88
C ASP A 227 52.15 4.73 -15.80
N THR A 228 52.99 4.62 -16.84
CA THR A 228 53.17 5.65 -17.86
C THR A 228 52.45 5.24 -19.15
N LEU A 229 51.27 5.81 -19.42
CA LEU A 229 50.55 5.62 -20.70
C LEU A 229 51.21 6.50 -21.77
N LYS A 230 51.51 5.91 -22.92
CA LYS A 230 52.08 6.65 -24.07
C LYS A 230 51.12 7.75 -24.52
N ASP A 231 51.67 8.94 -24.79
CA ASP A 231 50.94 10.12 -25.27
C ASP A 231 49.76 10.54 -24.38
N ASN A 232 49.79 10.20 -23.09
CA ASN A 232 48.74 10.51 -22.14
C ASN A 232 48.99 11.84 -21.43
N ASN A 233 48.04 12.76 -21.52
CA ASN A 233 48.06 14.06 -20.84
C ASN A 233 46.98 14.19 -19.74
N GLY A 234 46.41 13.06 -19.30
CA GLY A 234 45.33 13.03 -18.32
C GLY A 234 43.94 13.20 -18.90
N SER A 235 43.80 14.03 -19.93
CA SER A 235 42.49 14.34 -20.53
C SER A 235 42.18 13.54 -21.79
N ASN A 236 43.16 12.86 -22.38
CA ASN A 236 42.98 12.17 -23.65
C ASN A 236 42.88 10.63 -23.55
N THR A 237 42.96 10.02 -22.36
CA THR A 237 43.12 8.56 -22.26
C THR A 237 41.91 7.82 -21.69
N ASN A 238 41.40 6.87 -22.47
CA ASN A 238 40.29 6.00 -22.10
C ASN A 238 40.73 4.52 -22.08
N VAL A 239 40.54 3.85 -20.95
CA VAL A 239 40.89 2.43 -20.77
C VAL A 239 39.64 1.59 -20.64
N PHE A 240 39.54 0.56 -21.48
CA PHE A 240 38.47 -0.43 -21.51
C PHE A 240 39.05 -1.83 -21.34
N SER A 241 38.92 -2.37 -20.13
CA SER A 241 39.33 -3.74 -19.80
C SER A 241 38.10 -4.63 -19.65
N ASN A 242 38.22 -5.91 -19.96
CA ASN A 242 37.11 -6.85 -19.83
C ASN A 242 37.39 -7.97 -18.84
N ASN A 243 38.60 -8.53 -18.76
CA ASN A 243 38.77 -9.85 -18.12
C ASN A 243 39.56 -9.84 -16.80
N PHE A 244 40.19 -8.73 -16.43
CA PHE A 244 41.13 -8.68 -15.29
C PHE A 244 41.11 -7.32 -14.60
N SER A 245 41.57 -7.25 -13.34
CA SER A 245 41.54 -6.01 -12.57
C SER A 245 42.42 -4.91 -13.17
N THR A 246 41.97 -3.66 -13.08
CA THR A 246 42.74 -2.49 -13.53
C THR A 246 43.16 -1.67 -12.32
N ILE A 247 44.45 -1.41 -12.16
CA ILE A 247 45.01 -0.74 -10.98
C ILE A 247 45.80 0.48 -11.46
N LEU A 248 45.42 1.68 -11.03
CA LEU A 248 46.24 2.89 -11.16
C LEU A 248 47.11 2.98 -9.93
N THR A 249 48.39 2.67 -10.11
CA THR A 249 49.41 2.79 -9.06
C THR A 249 49.65 4.24 -8.69
N PRO A 250 50.15 4.57 -7.48
CA PRO A 250 50.46 5.93 -7.08
C PRO A 250 51.38 6.71 -8.03
N GLN A 251 52.23 6.03 -8.81
CA GLN A 251 53.15 6.63 -9.77
C GLN A 251 52.53 6.84 -11.16
N SER A 252 51.28 6.40 -11.38
CA SER A 252 50.64 6.47 -12.70
C SER A 252 50.32 7.89 -13.12
N ASN A 253 50.51 8.18 -14.40
CA ASN A 253 49.99 9.40 -15.04
C ASN A 253 48.45 9.48 -14.93
N ALA A 254 47.91 10.70 -15.00
CA ALA A 254 46.47 10.95 -14.98
C ALA A 254 45.74 10.18 -16.08
N VAL A 255 44.52 9.68 -15.84
CA VAL A 255 43.72 8.97 -16.85
C VAL A 255 42.33 9.59 -16.89
N ARG A 256 41.77 9.78 -18.09
CA ARG A 256 40.45 10.39 -18.22
C ARG A 256 39.35 9.44 -17.77
N LEU A 257 39.29 8.22 -18.30
CA LEU A 257 38.27 7.25 -17.86
C LEU A 257 38.77 5.82 -17.90
N ILE A 258 38.20 5.00 -17.00
CA ILE A 258 38.47 3.57 -16.91
C ILE A 258 37.15 2.84 -16.73
N ARG A 259 36.87 1.90 -17.63
CA ARG A 259 35.71 1.01 -17.56
C ARG A 259 36.15 -0.43 -17.59
N ASN A 260 35.67 -1.21 -16.62
CA ASN A 260 35.93 -2.64 -16.55
C ASN A 260 34.65 -3.43 -16.23
N PHE A 261 34.18 -4.26 -17.15
CA PHE A 261 32.88 -4.90 -16.95
C PHE A 261 32.92 -6.15 -16.06
N ASN A 262 33.99 -6.95 -16.07
CA ASN A 262 33.98 -8.22 -15.31
C ASN A 262 34.82 -8.20 -14.01
N ILE A 263 35.96 -7.49 -13.95
CA ILE A 263 36.86 -7.52 -12.78
C ILE A 263 37.16 -6.09 -12.28
N GLY A 264 37.52 -5.93 -11.00
CA GLY A 264 37.53 -4.64 -10.30
C GLY A 264 38.50 -3.57 -10.83
N VAL A 265 38.30 -2.33 -10.38
CA VAL A 265 39.14 -1.16 -10.70
C VAL A 265 39.62 -0.51 -9.42
N ASP A 266 40.93 -0.38 -9.23
CA ASP A 266 41.51 0.29 -8.07
C ASP A 266 42.29 1.54 -8.50
N LYS A 267 41.84 2.71 -8.06
CA LYS A 267 42.53 3.98 -8.25
C LYS A 267 43.30 4.35 -6.99
N LEU A 268 44.63 4.28 -7.05
CA LEU A 268 45.53 4.58 -5.93
C LEU A 268 46.35 5.87 -6.14
N ASN A 269 46.33 6.46 -7.34
CA ASN A 269 47.04 7.71 -7.62
C ASN A 269 46.28 8.98 -7.24
N SER A 270 47.03 10.06 -7.04
CA SER A 270 46.48 11.36 -6.68
C SER A 270 46.06 12.22 -7.86
N GLU A 271 45.97 11.65 -9.05
CA GLU A 271 45.54 12.34 -10.26
C GLU A 271 44.02 12.43 -10.38
N ASN A 272 43.54 13.40 -11.17
CA ASN A 272 42.13 13.55 -11.47
C ASN A 272 41.65 12.50 -12.47
N ILE A 273 40.39 12.07 -12.35
CA ILE A 273 39.74 11.14 -13.30
C ILE A 273 38.30 11.56 -13.57
N SER A 274 37.86 11.42 -14.82
CA SER A 274 36.47 11.71 -15.19
C SER A 274 35.51 10.56 -14.84
N GLU A 275 35.94 9.31 -14.93
CA GLU A 275 35.06 8.17 -14.68
C GLU A 275 35.81 6.89 -14.29
N LEU A 276 35.32 6.23 -13.25
CA LEU A 276 35.70 4.90 -12.81
C LEU A 276 34.47 3.99 -12.84
N THR A 277 34.50 2.92 -13.63
CA THR A 277 33.36 1.99 -13.76
C THR A 277 33.78 0.55 -13.54
N SER A 278 33.06 -0.18 -12.68
CA SER A 278 33.09 -1.65 -12.66
C SER A 278 31.68 -2.26 -12.79
N GLY A 279 31.53 -3.25 -13.67
CA GLY A 279 30.25 -3.88 -13.98
C GLY A 279 29.84 -5.06 -13.09
N ALA A 280 30.81 -5.83 -12.59
CA ALA A 280 30.55 -7.06 -11.82
C ALA A 280 31.48 -7.24 -10.60
N SER A 281 32.31 -6.24 -10.29
CA SER A 281 33.33 -6.34 -9.26
C SER A 281 33.54 -5.00 -8.53
N THR A 282 34.56 -4.92 -7.68
CA THR A 282 34.81 -3.78 -6.81
C THR A 282 35.38 -2.60 -7.59
N VAL A 283 34.83 -1.39 -7.41
CA VAL A 283 35.53 -0.13 -7.71
C VAL A 283 36.11 0.41 -6.42
N THR A 284 37.42 0.63 -6.35
CA THR A 284 38.10 1.28 -5.23
C THR A 284 38.68 2.61 -5.68
N ASP A 285 38.40 3.69 -4.98
CA ASP A 285 39.10 4.97 -5.12
C ASP A 285 39.72 5.37 -3.77
N ALA A 286 41.03 5.19 -3.66
CA ALA A 286 41.83 5.56 -2.49
C ALA A 286 42.86 6.66 -2.82
N GLY A 287 42.79 7.21 -4.03
CA GLY A 287 43.70 8.24 -4.52
C GLY A 287 43.27 9.66 -4.14
N GLY A 288 44.21 10.59 -4.01
CA GLY A 288 43.94 11.96 -3.56
C GLY A 288 43.31 12.94 -4.57
N GLY A 289 43.28 12.61 -5.87
CA GLY A 289 42.77 13.51 -6.91
C GLY A 289 41.24 13.49 -7.04
N ASN A 290 40.66 14.45 -7.75
CA ASN A 290 39.21 14.56 -7.95
C ASN A 290 38.69 13.47 -8.89
N THR A 291 37.53 12.91 -8.56
CA THR A 291 36.87 11.86 -9.34
C THR A 291 35.48 12.33 -9.74
N LYS A 292 35.24 12.57 -11.04
CA LYS A 292 33.93 13.08 -11.46
C LYS A 292 32.82 12.02 -11.33
N ASN A 293 33.04 10.80 -11.79
CA ASN A 293 32.05 9.73 -11.73
C ASN A 293 32.65 8.43 -11.18
N ILE A 294 31.97 7.80 -10.23
CA ILE A 294 32.19 6.40 -9.82
C ILE A 294 30.91 5.64 -10.13
N MET A 295 31.02 4.54 -10.87
CA MET A 295 29.88 3.70 -11.26
C MET A 295 30.17 2.24 -10.92
N ALA A 296 29.39 1.68 -9.99
CA ALA A 296 29.54 0.28 -9.59
C ALA A 296 28.21 -0.46 -9.72
N PHE A 297 28.24 -1.59 -10.42
CA PHE A 297 27.08 -2.43 -10.66
C PHE A 297 27.31 -3.81 -10.02
N SER A 298 26.27 -4.37 -9.37
CA SER A 298 26.21 -5.75 -8.87
C SER A 298 27.28 -6.18 -7.85
N SER A 299 28.05 -5.28 -7.24
CA SER A 299 29.15 -5.64 -6.32
C SER A 299 29.46 -4.58 -5.25
N ARG A 300 30.63 -3.93 -5.27
CA ARG A 300 31.07 -2.96 -4.25
C ARG A 300 31.64 -1.68 -4.85
N ALA A 301 31.37 -0.55 -4.22
CA ALA A 301 32.03 0.72 -4.46
C ALA A 301 32.71 1.19 -3.17
N ARG A 302 34.02 1.26 -3.17
CA ARG A 302 34.88 1.53 -2.02
C ARG A 302 35.60 2.85 -2.21
N VAL A 303 35.48 3.75 -1.25
CA VAL A 303 36.12 5.06 -1.31
C VAL A 303 36.84 5.33 -0.01
N SER A 304 38.13 5.59 -0.06
CA SER A 304 38.92 5.99 1.11
C SER A 304 39.98 7.00 0.69
N LYS A 305 39.50 8.17 0.25
CA LYS A 305 40.35 9.20 -0.35
C LYS A 305 40.94 10.10 0.74
N PRO A 306 42.27 10.31 0.76
CA PRO A 306 42.92 11.19 1.73
C PRO A 306 42.76 12.68 1.39
N THR A 307 42.35 13.03 0.16
CA THR A 307 42.06 14.39 -0.33
C THR A 307 41.11 14.31 -1.55
N GLY A 308 40.74 15.47 -2.11
CA GLY A 308 39.98 15.59 -3.36
C GLY A 308 38.47 15.50 -3.16
N THR A 309 37.71 15.44 -4.26
CA THR A 309 36.25 15.34 -4.25
C THR A 309 35.72 14.25 -5.18
N ILE A 310 34.47 13.84 -4.97
CA ILE A 310 33.69 13.01 -5.87
C ILE A 310 32.43 13.76 -6.31
N ASN A 311 32.24 13.97 -7.61
CA ASN A 311 31.00 14.64 -8.04
C ASN A 311 29.81 13.67 -8.00
N ASN A 312 29.91 12.52 -8.67
CA ASN A 312 28.81 11.56 -8.72
C ASN A 312 29.28 10.15 -8.40
N MET A 313 28.55 9.49 -7.52
CA MET A 313 28.75 8.09 -7.16
C MET A 313 27.43 7.35 -7.39
N TYR A 314 27.45 6.39 -8.31
CA TYR A 314 26.30 5.62 -8.76
C TYR A 314 26.43 4.16 -8.38
N GLY A 315 25.35 3.60 -7.86
CA GLY A 315 25.30 2.22 -7.41
C GLY A 315 24.00 1.51 -7.75
N GLU A 316 24.07 0.36 -8.41
CA GLU A 316 22.92 -0.53 -8.61
C GLU A 316 23.24 -1.91 -8.06
N ASN A 317 22.41 -2.41 -7.13
CA ASN A 317 22.61 -3.69 -6.46
C ASN A 317 24.03 -3.83 -5.86
N VAL A 318 24.44 -2.81 -5.09
CA VAL A 318 25.83 -2.60 -4.69
C VAL A 318 25.96 -2.34 -3.18
N SER A 319 27.11 -2.68 -2.60
CA SER A 319 27.57 -2.15 -1.30
C SER A 319 28.41 -0.89 -1.52
N ILE A 320 27.95 0.27 -1.05
CA ILE A 320 28.73 1.52 -1.07
C ILE A 320 29.41 1.68 0.29
N GLU A 321 30.73 1.68 0.29
CA GLU A 321 31.57 1.67 1.49
C GLU A 321 32.49 2.90 1.46
N LEU A 322 32.22 3.87 2.34
CA LEU A 322 33.11 5.02 2.54
C LEU A 322 34.00 4.72 3.75
N GLY A 323 35.31 4.64 3.55
CA GLY A 323 36.28 4.24 4.57
C GLY A 323 36.48 5.30 5.64
N LYS A 324 37.02 4.89 6.80
CA LYS A 324 37.28 5.78 7.95
C LYS A 324 38.25 6.92 7.63
N ASN A 325 39.14 6.71 6.65
CA ASN A 325 40.12 7.69 6.22
C ASN A 325 39.61 8.56 5.07
N ASN A 326 38.37 8.36 4.60
CA ASN A 326 37.79 9.19 3.55
C ASN A 326 37.55 10.61 4.06
N VAL A 327 38.21 11.60 3.44
CA VAL A 327 37.93 13.02 3.66
C VAL A 327 37.28 13.68 2.45
N ALA A 328 37.15 12.97 1.33
CA ALA A 328 36.60 13.54 0.12
C ALA A 328 35.10 13.76 0.22
N ASP A 329 34.67 14.98 -0.11
CA ASP A 329 33.26 15.34 -0.24
C ASP A 329 32.65 14.66 -1.47
N ILE A 330 31.40 14.23 -1.35
CA ILE A 330 30.60 13.62 -2.40
C ILE A 330 29.42 14.54 -2.73
N THR A 331 29.33 15.05 -3.96
CA THR A 331 28.22 15.93 -4.36
C THR A 331 26.92 15.14 -4.50
N ASN A 332 26.91 14.05 -5.26
CA ASN A 332 25.73 13.21 -5.49
C ASN A 332 26.04 11.73 -5.27
N LEU A 333 25.42 11.13 -4.27
CA LEU A 333 25.44 9.71 -3.99
C LEU A 333 24.09 9.09 -4.36
N SER A 334 24.01 8.40 -5.50
CA SER A 334 22.78 7.82 -6.01
C SER A 334 22.85 6.30 -6.03
N SER A 335 21.86 5.62 -5.45
CA SER A 335 21.82 4.16 -5.57
C SER A 335 20.44 3.52 -5.48
N VAL A 336 20.36 2.33 -6.09
CA VAL A 336 19.17 1.49 -6.21
C VAL A 336 19.50 0.11 -5.65
N PHE A 337 18.65 -0.43 -4.77
CA PHE A 337 18.84 -1.73 -4.10
C PHE A 337 20.22 -1.87 -3.44
N SER A 338 20.59 -0.93 -2.58
CA SER A 338 21.97 -0.85 -2.07
C SER A 338 22.08 -0.92 -0.56
N LYS A 339 23.23 -1.39 -0.08
CA LYS A 339 23.66 -1.22 1.30
C LYS A 339 24.72 -0.14 1.34
N ARG A 340 24.60 0.85 2.23
CA ARG A 340 25.58 1.93 2.37
C ARG A 340 26.21 1.89 3.75
N GLU A 341 27.53 1.80 3.80
CA GLU A 341 28.34 1.85 5.00
C GLU A 341 29.17 3.12 4.96
N ILE A 342 28.72 4.14 5.71
CA ILE A 342 29.28 5.49 5.64
C ILE A 342 30.13 5.76 6.89
N TYR A 343 31.43 5.97 6.66
CA TYR A 343 32.44 6.40 7.64
C TYR A 343 33.21 7.63 7.11
N GLY A 344 34.15 8.13 7.91
CA GLY A 344 35.08 9.19 7.50
C GLY A 344 34.59 10.61 7.79
N ASN A 345 35.24 11.59 7.17
CA ASN A 345 35.05 13.01 7.46
C ASN A 345 34.47 13.81 6.28
N GLY A 346 34.49 13.26 5.06
CA GLY A 346 33.93 13.94 3.88
C GLY A 346 32.41 14.07 3.96
N ASN A 347 31.86 15.19 3.51
CA ASN A 347 30.42 15.45 3.47
C ASN A 347 29.76 14.81 2.26
N ILE A 348 28.46 14.54 2.35
CA ILE A 348 27.62 14.13 1.23
C ILE A 348 26.57 15.22 1.01
N GLN A 349 26.61 15.92 -0.11
CA GLN A 349 25.63 16.99 -0.36
C GLN A 349 24.25 16.41 -0.65
N ASN A 350 24.13 15.51 -1.63
CA ASN A 350 22.86 14.88 -1.98
C ASN A 350 22.99 13.35 -1.98
N SER A 351 22.11 12.68 -1.25
CA SER A 351 22.00 11.23 -1.16
C SER A 351 20.63 10.81 -1.72
N TYR A 352 20.59 10.05 -2.82
CA TYR A 352 19.36 9.57 -3.46
C TYR A 352 19.26 8.05 -3.35
N GLY A 353 18.29 7.53 -2.58
CA GLY A 353 18.12 6.10 -2.32
C GLY A 353 16.78 5.56 -2.83
N PHE A 354 16.84 4.49 -3.64
CA PHE A 354 15.68 3.65 -3.95
C PHE A 354 15.89 2.25 -3.36
N TYR A 355 15.10 1.88 -2.35
CA TYR A 355 15.28 0.64 -1.57
C TYR A 355 16.72 0.48 -1.05
N SER A 356 17.19 1.46 -0.29
CA SER A 356 18.57 1.46 0.23
C SER A 356 18.59 1.36 1.76
N LEU A 357 19.56 0.62 2.28
CA LEU A 357 19.85 0.52 3.71
C LEU A 357 21.04 1.41 4.04
N ASN A 358 20.78 2.56 4.69
CA ASN A 358 21.81 3.51 5.07
C ASN A 358 22.31 3.22 6.49
N ASN A 359 23.52 2.67 6.63
CA ASN A 359 24.21 2.51 7.90
C ASN A 359 25.24 3.64 8.08
N VAL A 360 24.80 4.73 8.70
CA VAL A 360 25.68 5.84 9.10
C VAL A 360 26.24 5.52 10.49
N TYR A 361 27.54 5.27 10.58
CA TYR A 361 28.18 4.85 11.83
C TYR A 361 28.60 6.06 12.68
N GLY A 362 28.68 5.89 14.01
CA GLY A 362 29.09 6.97 14.93
C GLY A 362 30.51 7.51 14.73
N THR A 363 31.33 6.86 13.89
CA THR A 363 32.66 7.34 13.47
C THR A 363 32.64 8.19 12.20
N TYR A 364 31.46 8.44 11.62
CA TYR A 364 31.26 9.41 10.55
C TYR A 364 31.17 10.83 11.14
N ASN A 365 32.10 11.71 10.76
CA ASN A 365 32.14 13.09 11.23
C ASN A 365 31.63 14.11 10.22
N GLY A 366 31.49 13.72 8.95
CA GLY A 366 30.86 14.56 7.92
C GLY A 366 29.35 14.70 8.12
N ASN A 367 28.70 15.49 7.27
CA ASN A 367 27.24 15.63 7.23
C ASN A 367 26.67 15.15 5.89
N ILE A 368 25.44 14.66 5.91
CA ILE A 368 24.62 14.44 4.72
C ILE A 368 23.64 15.63 4.63
N THR A 369 23.83 16.54 3.67
CA THR A 369 23.00 17.76 3.58
C THR A 369 21.56 17.44 3.20
N ASN A 370 21.35 16.70 2.10
CA ASN A 370 20.04 16.28 1.64
C ASN A 370 20.03 14.76 1.43
N SER A 371 19.08 14.06 2.05
CA SER A 371 18.80 12.65 1.80
C SER A 371 17.40 12.53 1.20
N TYR A 372 17.28 11.88 0.04
CA TYR A 372 16.04 11.64 -0.69
C TYR A 372 15.83 10.13 -0.78
N ASP A 373 14.93 9.59 0.03
CA ASP A 373 14.67 8.15 0.13
C ASP A 373 13.22 7.83 -0.26
N PHE A 374 13.01 6.97 -1.27
CA PHE A 374 11.67 6.45 -1.59
C PHE A 374 11.20 5.42 -0.55
N TYR A 375 12.14 4.62 -0.05
CA TYR A 375 11.96 3.65 1.04
C TYR A 375 13.34 3.33 1.62
N ALA A 376 13.60 3.75 2.86
CA ALA A 376 14.85 3.46 3.53
C ALA A 376 14.62 3.01 4.98
N LYS A 377 15.20 1.86 5.32
CA LYS A 377 15.20 1.31 6.67
C LYS A 377 16.51 1.71 7.34
N GLY A 378 16.45 2.47 8.44
CA GLY A 378 17.64 2.84 9.22
C GLY A 378 18.25 4.23 8.93
N SER A 379 17.64 5.07 8.08
CA SER A 379 18.10 6.46 7.79
C SER A 379 17.92 7.45 8.96
N ASN A 380 18.04 7.01 10.23
CA ASN A 380 17.90 7.85 11.43
C ASN A 380 19.27 8.13 12.03
N SER A 381 19.98 9.10 11.44
CA SER A 381 21.25 9.60 11.98
C SER A 381 21.17 11.12 12.12
N ASP A 382 21.67 11.65 13.24
CA ASP A 382 21.80 13.09 13.48
C ASP A 382 22.76 13.78 12.48
N LYS A 383 23.49 12.98 11.68
CA LYS A 383 24.36 13.47 10.61
C LYS A 383 23.62 13.82 9.33
N ILE A 384 22.32 13.52 9.23
CA ILE A 384 21.46 13.92 8.09
C ILE A 384 20.77 15.24 8.45
N ILE A 385 21.02 16.29 7.67
CA ILE A 385 20.47 17.64 7.90
C ILE A 385 19.03 17.72 7.40
N ASN A 386 18.80 17.45 6.11
CA ASN A 386 17.48 17.43 5.49
C ASN A 386 17.16 16.02 4.99
N ASN A 387 16.05 15.43 5.44
CA ASN A 387 15.65 14.07 5.07
C ASN A 387 14.26 14.09 4.42
N TYR A 388 14.19 13.71 3.14
CA TYR A 388 13.03 13.73 2.27
C TYR A 388 12.61 12.31 1.89
N GLY A 389 11.32 11.97 2.01
CA GLY A 389 10.83 10.65 1.61
C GLY A 389 9.32 10.51 1.57
N PHE A 390 8.81 9.38 1.07
CA PHE A 390 7.35 9.16 1.02
C PHE A 390 6.73 9.03 2.41
N TYR A 391 7.40 8.30 3.30
CA TYR A 391 7.06 8.23 4.72
C TYR A 391 8.33 7.93 5.51
N ILE A 392 8.70 8.82 6.41
CA ILE A 392 9.85 8.63 7.29
C ILE A 392 9.51 9.03 8.73
N GLU A 393 9.70 8.10 9.67
CA GLU A 393 9.44 8.29 11.11
C GLU A 393 10.56 9.14 11.77
N GLY A 394 10.23 10.18 12.53
CA GLY A 394 11.20 10.99 13.32
C GLY A 394 11.04 12.52 13.23
N LYS A 395 11.85 13.27 14.00
CA LYS A 395 11.63 14.70 14.33
C LYS A 395 12.17 15.75 13.34
N ASN A 396 13.01 15.38 12.36
CA ASN A 396 13.68 16.31 11.42
C ASN A 396 13.53 15.89 9.95
N LYS A 397 12.29 15.74 9.44
CA LYS A 397 12.04 15.14 8.11
C LYS A 397 10.90 15.84 7.36
N THR A 398 11.04 15.93 6.05
CA THR A 398 10.00 16.45 5.14
C THR A 398 9.44 15.31 4.32
N ASN A 399 8.18 14.95 4.54
CA ASN A 399 7.56 13.87 3.76
C ASN A 399 7.06 14.42 2.42
N TYR A 400 7.21 13.69 1.31
CA TYR A 400 6.69 14.09 0.00
C TYR A 400 5.16 14.28 0.00
N VAL A 401 4.47 13.70 0.98
CA VAL A 401 3.02 13.81 1.21
C VAL A 401 2.66 14.64 2.44
N GLU A 402 3.57 15.51 2.90
CA GLU A 402 3.32 16.44 4.02
C GLU A 402 2.40 17.60 3.61
N GLY A 403 2.37 17.93 2.31
CA GLY A 403 1.47 18.93 1.72
C GLY A 403 0.14 18.34 1.21
N LYS A 404 -0.63 19.17 0.50
CA LYS A 404 -1.87 18.75 -0.16
C LYS A 404 -1.58 17.74 -1.28
N LEU A 405 -2.05 16.51 -1.15
CA LEU A 405 -1.87 15.43 -2.11
C LEU A 405 -3.03 15.38 -3.10
N GLY A 406 -2.75 15.68 -4.38
CA GLY A 406 -3.70 15.55 -5.48
C GLY A 406 -3.58 14.21 -6.20
N ILE A 407 -4.62 13.38 -6.20
CA ILE A 407 -4.69 12.17 -7.03
C ILE A 407 -5.63 12.46 -8.20
N GLY A 408 -5.07 12.67 -9.39
CA GLY A 408 -5.84 13.06 -10.58
C GLY A 408 -6.16 14.56 -10.68
N THR A 409 -5.67 15.39 -9.74
CA THR A 409 -5.72 16.86 -9.80
C THR A 409 -4.35 17.46 -9.49
N ASN A 410 -3.94 18.49 -10.22
CA ASN A 410 -2.69 19.24 -9.98
C ASN A 410 -2.89 20.48 -9.10
N ARG A 411 -4.12 20.72 -8.61
CA ARG A 411 -4.47 21.85 -7.75
C ARG A 411 -5.28 21.35 -6.54
N PRO A 412 -4.68 20.53 -5.67
CA PRO A 412 -5.41 19.94 -4.56
C PRO A 412 -5.89 21.04 -3.59
N MET A 413 -7.20 21.09 -3.34
CA MET A 413 -7.82 22.10 -2.47
C MET A 413 -7.83 21.68 -1.00
N ALA A 414 -7.61 20.40 -0.69
CA ALA A 414 -7.52 19.83 0.66
C ALA A 414 -6.22 19.01 0.84
N MET A 415 -5.92 18.56 2.07
CA MET A 415 -4.73 17.74 2.34
C MET A 415 -4.68 16.45 1.51
N LEU A 416 -5.84 15.93 1.11
CA LEU A 416 -6.00 14.88 0.12
C LEU A 416 -7.16 15.28 -0.80
N ASP A 417 -6.89 15.45 -2.08
CA ASP A 417 -7.87 15.80 -3.12
C ASP A 417 -7.78 14.78 -4.25
N VAL A 418 -8.85 14.05 -4.51
CA VAL A 418 -8.89 12.97 -5.49
C VAL A 418 -9.88 13.35 -6.58
N ALA A 419 -9.38 13.65 -7.78
CA ALA A 419 -10.20 13.92 -8.95
C ALA A 419 -10.19 12.70 -9.90
N GLY A 420 -11.36 12.08 -10.08
CA GLY A 420 -11.55 10.91 -10.96
C GLY A 420 -12.34 9.77 -10.31
N GLU A 421 -12.71 8.74 -11.10
CA GLU A 421 -13.35 7.52 -10.57
C GLU A 421 -12.33 6.70 -9.76
N LEU A 422 -12.58 6.49 -8.47
CA LEU A 422 -11.77 5.60 -7.62
C LEU A 422 -12.17 4.13 -7.88
N SER A 423 -11.48 3.44 -8.79
CA SER A 423 -11.75 2.02 -9.07
C SER A 423 -11.30 1.12 -7.91
N ARG A 424 -12.16 0.18 -7.51
CA ARG A 424 -12.01 -0.77 -6.38
C ARG A 424 -10.61 -1.38 -6.22
N PHE A 425 -10.10 -1.33 -4.99
CA PHE A 425 -9.12 -2.30 -4.48
C PHE A 425 -9.86 -3.42 -3.71
N GLY A 426 -9.66 -4.67 -4.13
CA GLY A 426 -9.67 -5.85 -3.25
C GLY A 426 -10.98 -6.62 -3.07
N ASN A 427 -10.88 -7.93 -3.27
CA ASN A 427 -11.80 -8.98 -2.82
C ASN A 427 -11.86 -9.01 -1.29
N SER A 428 -12.84 -8.35 -0.66
CA SER A 428 -13.43 -8.70 0.65
C SER A 428 -14.60 -7.77 0.97
N ASN A 429 -15.75 -8.37 1.29
CA ASN A 429 -17.09 -7.80 1.20
C ASN A 429 -17.50 -6.82 2.31
N ARG A 430 -16.92 -5.60 2.35
CA ARG A 430 -17.55 -4.41 2.97
C ARG A 430 -17.07 -3.14 2.25
N TYR A 431 -17.98 -2.42 1.60
CA TYR A 431 -17.64 -1.21 0.84
C TYR A 431 -18.34 0.02 1.44
N THR A 432 -17.54 1.01 1.84
CA THR A 432 -17.96 2.41 1.98
C THR A 432 -17.60 3.08 0.66
N TYR A 433 -18.61 3.45 -0.13
CA TYR A 433 -18.39 4.18 -1.38
C TYR A 433 -18.38 5.68 -1.09
N ILE A 434 -17.24 6.35 -1.31
CA ILE A 434 -17.13 7.81 -1.44
C ILE A 434 -16.71 8.06 -2.88
N GLY A 435 -17.69 8.22 -3.77
CA GLY A 435 -17.45 8.50 -5.19
C GLY A 435 -18.03 9.85 -5.57
N VAL A 436 -17.24 10.65 -6.26
CA VAL A 436 -17.69 11.82 -7.03
C VAL A 436 -17.60 11.39 -8.49
N SER A 437 -18.73 11.14 -9.16
CA SER A 437 -18.69 10.61 -10.53
C SER A 437 -18.35 11.72 -11.54
N GLY A 438 -17.28 11.52 -12.31
CA GLY A 438 -16.97 12.35 -13.48
C GLY A 438 -17.45 11.66 -14.76
N GLY A 439 -18.57 12.13 -15.33
CA GLY A 439 -19.07 11.71 -16.64
C GLY A 439 -20.41 12.35 -16.97
N GLU A 440 -20.45 13.09 -18.09
CA GLU A 440 -21.50 13.80 -18.87
C GLU A 440 -22.85 14.27 -18.27
N ASP A 441 -23.23 13.97 -17.02
CA ASP A 441 -24.44 14.49 -16.36
C ASP A 441 -24.29 14.53 -14.83
N PRO A 442 -25.11 15.30 -14.09
CA PRO A 442 -24.62 16.24 -13.09
C PRO A 442 -24.19 15.65 -11.74
N VAL A 443 -23.28 16.39 -11.12
CA VAL A 443 -22.37 16.01 -10.02
C VAL A 443 -23.09 15.84 -8.68
N GLY A 444 -23.21 14.61 -8.20
CA GLY A 444 -23.72 14.26 -6.88
C GLY A 444 -22.66 13.65 -5.97
N MET A 445 -22.75 13.87 -4.64
CA MET A 445 -22.01 13.12 -3.64
C MET A 445 -22.85 11.93 -3.19
N TYR A 446 -22.26 10.73 -3.19
CA TYR A 446 -22.91 9.49 -2.77
C TYR A 446 -22.21 8.92 -1.53
N LEU A 447 -22.99 8.61 -0.50
CA LEU A 447 -22.54 7.91 0.71
C LEU A 447 -23.45 6.69 0.91
N GLY A 448 -22.89 5.51 0.65
CA GLY A 448 -23.66 4.26 0.69
C GLY A 448 -22.94 3.15 1.45
N HIS A 449 -23.72 2.32 2.14
CA HIS A 449 -23.30 1.07 2.76
C HIS A 449 -23.99 -0.11 2.05
N ASN A 450 -23.20 -1.08 1.55
CA ASN A 450 -23.67 -2.25 0.78
C ASN A 450 -24.38 -1.94 -0.56
N VAL A 451 -23.96 -0.88 -1.28
CA VAL A 451 -24.57 -0.44 -2.55
C VAL A 451 -23.55 -0.55 -3.71
N ASP A 452 -23.99 -1.01 -4.89
CA ASP A 452 -23.23 -0.97 -6.15
C ASP A 452 -23.85 0.00 -7.16
N ARG A 453 -23.04 0.70 -7.94
CA ARG A 453 -23.54 1.53 -9.05
C ARG A 453 -23.59 0.69 -10.32
N ILE A 454 -24.76 0.58 -10.92
CA ILE A 454 -24.93 -0.09 -12.22
C ILE A 454 -24.61 0.95 -13.31
N LYS A 455 -23.59 0.70 -14.13
CA LYS A 455 -23.24 1.55 -15.29
C LYS A 455 -24.24 1.34 -16.44
N THR A 456 -25.44 1.85 -16.29
CA THR A 456 -26.42 2.04 -17.37
C THR A 456 -26.68 3.54 -17.55
N THR A 457 -27.27 3.94 -18.68
CA THR A 457 -27.59 5.34 -19.05
C THR A 457 -28.47 6.08 -18.03
N THR A 458 -29.07 5.35 -17.09
CA THR A 458 -29.73 5.86 -15.89
C THR A 458 -28.83 5.58 -14.69
N ASN A 459 -28.67 6.56 -13.80
CA ASN A 459 -27.77 6.58 -12.64
C ASN A 459 -27.94 5.45 -11.60
N MET A 460 -28.53 4.29 -11.92
CA MET A 460 -29.06 3.22 -11.07
C MET A 460 -28.09 2.63 -10.02
N PHE A 461 -28.61 2.35 -8.82
CA PHE A 461 -27.92 1.67 -7.72
C PHE A 461 -28.60 0.34 -7.38
N LYS A 462 -27.80 -0.63 -6.96
CA LYS A 462 -28.23 -1.97 -6.56
C LYS A 462 -27.75 -2.29 -5.15
N SER A 463 -28.60 -2.97 -4.38
CA SER A 463 -28.20 -3.58 -3.11
C SER A 463 -27.25 -4.76 -3.35
N ILE A 464 -26.12 -4.80 -2.65
CA ILE A 464 -25.17 -5.93 -2.62
C ILE A 464 -25.36 -6.78 -1.36
N ALA A 465 -26.45 -6.62 -0.61
CA ALA A 465 -26.71 -7.43 0.57
C ALA A 465 -26.77 -8.93 0.18
N THR A 466 -25.74 -9.70 0.53
CA THR A 466 -25.58 -11.08 0.03
C THR A 466 -26.52 -12.07 0.74
N ASN A 467 -26.93 -11.79 1.98
CA ASN A 467 -27.59 -12.77 2.86
C ASN A 467 -28.88 -12.19 3.47
N SER A 468 -29.89 -13.04 3.71
CA SER A 468 -31.18 -12.67 4.34
C SER A 468 -31.09 -12.19 5.80
N THR A 469 -29.89 -12.19 6.39
CA THR A 469 -29.61 -11.82 7.79
C THR A 469 -28.92 -10.45 7.93
N LEU A 470 -28.47 -9.84 6.84
CA LEU A 470 -27.88 -8.49 6.88
C LEU A 470 -28.98 -7.44 6.76
N LEU A 471 -28.87 -6.39 7.59
CA LEU A 471 -29.71 -5.21 7.52
C LEU A 471 -29.62 -4.62 6.10
N GLY A 472 -30.74 -4.08 5.61
CA GLY A 472 -30.85 -3.51 4.28
C GLY A 472 -29.74 -2.52 3.92
N SER A 473 -29.49 -2.32 2.63
CA SER A 473 -28.53 -1.31 2.18
C SER A 473 -29.10 0.08 2.47
N SER A 474 -28.25 1.07 2.70
CA SER A 474 -28.68 2.47 2.86
C SER A 474 -27.85 3.35 1.95
N LEU A 475 -28.50 4.33 1.31
CA LEU A 475 -27.87 5.30 0.43
C LEU A 475 -28.37 6.71 0.77
N LEU A 476 -27.41 7.61 0.98
CA LEU A 476 -27.59 9.04 0.98
C LEU A 476 -26.93 9.61 -0.26
N PHE A 477 -27.67 10.36 -1.07
CA PHE A 477 -27.10 11.01 -2.24
C PHE A 477 -27.72 12.35 -2.55
N THR A 478 -26.95 13.21 -3.23
CA THR A 478 -27.43 14.46 -3.81
C THR A 478 -27.58 14.28 -5.31
N ASP A 479 -28.75 14.60 -5.86
CA ASP A 479 -28.92 14.69 -7.32
C ASP A 479 -28.26 15.99 -7.80
N GLY A 480 -27.20 15.87 -8.62
CA GLY A 480 -26.49 17.03 -9.14
C GLY A 480 -27.32 17.92 -10.05
N LYS A 481 -28.43 17.42 -10.64
CA LYS A 481 -29.29 18.20 -11.54
C LYS A 481 -30.22 19.13 -10.78
N THR A 482 -30.79 18.61 -9.71
CA THR A 482 -31.85 19.29 -8.94
C THR A 482 -31.34 19.85 -7.62
N GLY A 483 -30.19 19.38 -7.12
CA GLY A 483 -29.67 19.68 -5.79
C GLY A 483 -30.42 18.96 -4.66
N ASN A 484 -31.39 18.10 -4.99
CA ASN A 484 -32.19 17.38 -4.00
C ASN A 484 -31.37 16.31 -3.29
N VAL A 485 -31.60 16.14 -1.99
CA VAL A 485 -30.98 15.12 -1.16
C VAL A 485 -31.97 13.99 -0.92
N TYR A 486 -31.56 12.76 -1.17
CA TYR A 486 -32.41 11.57 -1.04
C TYR A 486 -31.82 10.61 -0.01
N PHE A 487 -32.69 10.08 0.84
CA PHE A 487 -32.38 9.00 1.79
C PHE A 487 -33.20 7.77 1.41
N SER A 488 -32.50 6.70 1.06
CA SER A 488 -33.12 5.45 0.61
C SER A 488 -32.55 4.27 1.39
N ASN A 489 -33.45 3.39 1.86
CA ASN A 489 -33.12 2.12 2.47
C ASN A 489 -33.61 0.98 1.56
N TYR A 490 -32.86 -0.12 1.47
CA TYR A 490 -33.12 -1.22 0.53
C TYR A 490 -33.16 -2.55 1.26
N THR A 491 -34.25 -3.32 1.16
CA THR A 491 -34.26 -4.73 1.57
C THR A 491 -33.95 -5.65 0.38
N LYS A 492 -33.35 -6.81 0.61
CA LYS A 492 -33.15 -7.82 -0.45
C LYS A 492 -34.52 -8.35 -0.90
N GLN A 493 -34.84 -8.24 -2.19
CA GLN A 493 -35.97 -8.98 -2.77
C GLN A 493 -35.55 -10.45 -2.95
N ASN A 494 -36.39 -11.38 -2.49
CA ASN A 494 -36.19 -12.82 -2.73
C ASN A 494 -36.55 -13.13 -4.19
N GLY A 495 -35.54 -13.26 -5.05
CA GLY A 495 -35.75 -13.73 -6.42
C GLY A 495 -34.86 -13.00 -7.42
N THR A 496 -34.36 -13.76 -8.38
CA THR A 496 -33.46 -13.32 -9.44
C THR A 496 -34.15 -12.36 -10.42
N SER A 497 -33.93 -11.06 -10.25
CA SER A 497 -33.87 -10.07 -11.34
C SER A 497 -33.42 -8.73 -10.75
N ASP A 498 -32.49 -8.05 -11.42
CA ASP A 498 -32.06 -6.70 -11.05
C ASP A 498 -33.28 -5.76 -10.99
N GLU A 499 -33.79 -5.47 -9.79
CA GLU A 499 -34.69 -4.33 -9.62
C GLU A 499 -33.87 -3.05 -9.77
N SER A 500 -33.86 -2.56 -11.00
CA SER A 500 -33.34 -1.27 -11.40
C SER A 500 -34.19 -0.18 -10.74
N PHE A 501 -33.63 0.55 -9.79
CA PHE A 501 -34.38 1.62 -9.14
C PHE A 501 -34.40 2.87 -10.01
N ASN A 502 -35.59 3.31 -10.41
CA ASN A 502 -35.82 4.69 -10.84
C ASN A 502 -35.93 5.56 -9.59
N TYR A 503 -34.97 6.47 -9.40
CA TYR A 503 -34.85 7.37 -8.23
C TYR A 503 -36.12 8.12 -7.83
N LEU A 504 -37.04 8.31 -8.78
CA LEU A 504 -38.21 9.16 -8.64
C LEU A 504 -39.40 8.47 -7.96
N GLU A 505 -39.49 7.14 -8.00
CA GLU A 505 -40.75 6.46 -7.66
C GLU A 505 -40.79 5.84 -6.25
N GLN A 506 -39.65 5.75 -5.56
CA GLN A 506 -39.59 4.99 -4.30
C GLN A 506 -38.63 5.61 -3.25
N SER A 507 -38.43 6.93 -3.29
CA SER A 507 -37.67 7.65 -2.25
C SER A 507 -38.45 7.68 -0.92
N TYR A 508 -37.84 7.26 0.19
CA TYR A 508 -38.50 7.23 1.50
C TYR A 508 -38.44 8.57 2.24
N LEU A 509 -37.33 9.30 2.09
CA LEU A 509 -37.24 10.71 2.49
C LEU A 509 -36.49 11.50 1.42
N VAL A 510 -37.07 12.63 1.01
CA VAL A 510 -36.45 13.61 0.14
C VAL A 510 -36.36 14.95 0.85
N ALA A 511 -35.22 15.63 0.73
CA ALA A 511 -35.10 17.05 0.99
C ALA A 511 -34.87 17.75 -0.35
N LEU A 512 -35.88 18.47 -0.80
CA LEU A 512 -35.83 19.23 -2.03
C LEU A 512 -34.93 20.46 -1.88
N ALA A 513 -34.34 20.93 -2.98
CA ALA A 513 -33.54 22.16 -3.00
C ALA A 513 -34.32 23.41 -2.53
N ASN A 514 -35.66 23.38 -2.63
CA ASN A 514 -36.56 24.43 -2.11
C ASN A 514 -36.80 24.36 -0.57
N LYS A 515 -36.06 23.48 0.14
CA LYS A 515 -36.11 23.24 1.58
C LYS A 515 -37.38 22.54 2.08
N ASN A 516 -38.16 21.91 1.22
CA ASN A 516 -39.28 21.06 1.65
C ASN A 516 -38.78 19.62 1.88
N ILE A 517 -39.30 18.97 2.92
CA ILE A 517 -38.99 17.58 3.25
C ILE A 517 -40.23 16.74 2.95
N GLY A 518 -40.09 15.76 2.06
CA GLY A 518 -41.11 14.75 1.79
C GLY A 518 -40.73 13.42 2.45
N ILE A 519 -41.65 12.79 3.18
CA ILE A 519 -41.50 11.42 3.69
C ILE A 519 -42.57 10.57 3.00
N GLY A 520 -42.13 9.60 2.19
CA GLY A 520 -43.02 8.80 1.33
C GLY A 520 -43.61 9.53 0.12
N THR A 521 -43.18 10.76 -0.16
CA THR A 521 -43.56 11.56 -1.34
C THR A 521 -42.36 12.31 -1.90
N THR A 522 -42.22 12.39 -3.22
CA THR A 522 -41.17 13.18 -3.90
C THR A 522 -41.60 14.60 -4.28
N THR A 523 -42.88 14.92 -4.09
CA THR A 523 -43.46 16.23 -4.40
C THR A 523 -44.15 16.83 -3.15
N PRO A 524 -43.40 17.10 -2.06
CA PRO A 524 -43.97 17.69 -0.85
C PRO A 524 -44.62 19.04 -1.15
N SER A 525 -45.92 19.13 -0.86
CA SER A 525 -46.74 20.34 -1.03
C SER A 525 -46.51 21.39 0.07
N GLU A 526 -45.99 20.93 1.22
CA GLU A 526 -45.69 21.75 2.39
C GLU A 526 -44.22 21.58 2.83
N LYS A 527 -43.79 22.35 3.85
CA LYS A 527 -42.40 22.28 4.38
C LYS A 527 -42.03 20.90 4.89
N LEU A 528 -42.97 20.19 5.48
CA LEU A 528 -42.90 18.78 5.82
C LEU A 528 -44.19 18.13 5.33
N ASP A 529 -44.08 17.23 4.36
CA ASP A 529 -45.21 16.47 3.81
C ASP A 529 -44.95 14.99 4.04
N VAL A 530 -45.87 14.30 4.71
CA VAL A 530 -45.73 12.89 5.07
C VAL A 530 -46.90 12.14 4.45
N ALA A 531 -46.61 11.33 3.44
CA ALA A 531 -47.59 10.41 2.85
C ALA A 531 -47.76 9.18 3.77
N GLY A 532 -48.48 9.34 4.88
CA GLY A 532 -48.73 8.28 5.85
C GLY A 532 -49.11 8.79 7.24
N ASN A 533 -49.10 7.87 8.22
CA ASN A 533 -49.42 8.20 9.61
C ASN A 533 -48.24 8.87 10.32
N ILE A 534 -48.49 9.93 11.09
CA ILE A 534 -47.49 10.62 11.91
C ILE A 534 -47.72 10.27 13.39
N LYS A 535 -46.66 9.80 14.08
CA LYS A 535 -46.66 9.62 15.54
C LYS A 535 -45.59 10.53 16.16
N SER A 536 -46.02 11.52 16.94
CA SER A 536 -45.13 12.42 17.69
C SER A 536 -45.13 12.09 19.18
N SER A 537 -43.95 12.04 19.81
CA SER A 537 -43.83 11.86 21.28
C SER A 537 -44.07 13.14 22.07
N SER A 538 -43.90 14.30 21.44
CA SER A 538 -44.18 15.62 22.00
C SER A 538 -44.38 16.62 20.86
N LEU A 539 -45.31 17.57 21.03
CA LEU A 539 -45.51 18.73 20.16
C LEU A 539 -45.34 19.99 21.03
N ALA A 540 -44.11 20.50 21.13
CA ALA A 540 -43.83 21.66 21.95
C ALA A 540 -44.25 22.96 21.23
N SER A 541 -45.07 23.79 21.89
CA SER A 541 -45.44 25.12 21.44
C SER A 541 -45.66 26.04 22.63
N THR A 542 -45.73 27.35 22.41
CA THR A 542 -46.10 28.33 23.45
C THR A 542 -47.61 28.29 23.70
N GLY A 543 -48.04 27.69 24.81
CA GLY A 543 -49.46 27.57 25.21
C GLY A 543 -50.15 26.30 24.72
N ASN A 544 -51.32 25.99 25.29
CA ASN A 544 -52.14 24.84 24.90
C ASN A 544 -53.02 25.23 23.71
N ARG A 545 -52.85 24.56 22.56
CA ARG A 545 -53.66 24.81 21.36
C ARG A 545 -54.19 23.51 20.80
N HIS A 546 -55.46 23.49 20.41
CA HIS A 546 -56.03 22.37 19.69
C HIS A 546 -55.52 22.38 18.26
N VAL A 547 -55.08 21.22 17.77
CA VAL A 547 -54.65 21.01 16.39
C VAL A 547 -55.61 20.04 15.71
N TYR A 548 -55.95 20.33 14.45
CA TYR A 548 -56.74 19.44 13.60
C TYR A 548 -56.11 19.40 12.21
N ALA A 549 -56.36 18.33 11.46
CA ALA A 549 -56.01 18.28 10.04
C ALA A 549 -57.21 18.77 9.22
N ASP A 550 -56.98 19.64 8.24
CA ASP A 550 -58.02 20.01 7.27
C ASP A 550 -58.27 18.87 6.25
N ALA A 551 -59.19 19.10 5.31
CA ALA A 551 -59.53 18.11 4.27
C ALA A 551 -58.35 17.74 3.35
N ASN A 552 -57.31 18.58 3.29
CA ASN A 552 -56.10 18.33 2.52
C ASN A 552 -54.97 17.72 3.39
N GLY A 553 -55.25 17.39 4.65
CA GLY A 553 -54.27 16.80 5.57
C GLY A 553 -53.29 17.80 6.20
N VAL A 554 -53.48 19.12 5.98
CA VAL A 554 -52.61 20.14 6.57
C VAL A 554 -52.97 20.34 8.04
N LEU A 555 -51.98 20.24 8.93
CA LEU A 555 -52.18 20.48 10.35
C LEU A 555 -52.43 21.98 10.60
N LYS A 556 -53.64 22.31 11.06
CA LYS A 556 -54.05 23.67 11.44
C LYS A 556 -54.10 23.79 12.95
N ILE A 557 -53.70 24.96 13.42
CA ILE A 557 -53.96 25.41 14.79
C ILE A 557 -55.31 26.11 14.75
N GLY A 558 -56.23 25.77 15.65
CA GLY A 558 -57.46 26.53 15.83
C GLY A 558 -57.11 27.98 16.20
N THR A 559 -57.18 28.88 15.23
CA THR A 559 -57.32 30.32 15.49
C THR A 559 -58.81 30.61 15.67
N ASN A 560 -59.13 31.74 16.30
CA ASN A 560 -60.49 32.17 16.66
C ASN A 560 -61.44 32.38 15.44
N ASP A 561 -61.10 31.89 14.25
CA ASP A 561 -61.60 32.33 12.95
C ASP A 561 -61.90 31.14 12.01
N VAL A 562 -62.29 29.98 12.53
CA VAL A 562 -62.68 28.83 11.68
C VAL A 562 -64.04 28.27 12.06
N THR A 563 -64.94 28.31 11.07
CA THR A 563 -66.37 27.96 11.08
C THR A 563 -66.67 26.46 11.14
N THR A 564 -65.69 25.57 11.30
CA THR A 564 -65.93 24.12 11.20
C THR A 564 -65.10 23.30 12.18
N LEU A 565 -65.49 23.30 13.47
CA LEU A 565 -65.30 22.19 14.45
C LEU A 565 -64.17 22.30 15.50
N ALA A 566 -63.39 23.38 15.59
CA ALA A 566 -62.24 23.41 16.52
C ALA A 566 -62.51 23.87 17.97
N SER A 567 -63.77 24.11 18.38
CA SER A 567 -64.07 24.40 19.80
C SER A 567 -65.50 24.06 20.22
N LEU A 568 -65.95 22.81 20.02
CA LEU A 568 -67.23 22.39 20.63
C LEU A 568 -67.14 22.34 22.16
N TRP A 569 -65.96 22.14 22.75
CA TRP A 569 -65.81 22.07 24.21
C TRP A 569 -64.60 22.88 24.65
N THR A 570 -64.85 24.00 25.34
CA THR A 570 -63.79 24.78 26.01
C THR A 570 -63.95 24.64 27.51
N GLU A 571 -62.84 24.36 28.20
CA GLU A 571 -62.78 24.37 29.66
C GLU A 571 -63.09 25.77 30.19
N ASP A 572 -64.09 25.88 31.06
CA ASP A 572 -64.39 27.08 31.81
C ASP A 572 -63.84 26.94 33.23
N VAL A 573 -62.57 27.31 33.36
CA VAL A 573 -61.80 27.23 34.60
C VAL A 573 -62.43 28.03 35.74
N THR A 574 -63.18 29.08 35.44
CA THR A 574 -63.85 29.91 36.45
C THR A 574 -65.02 29.18 37.11
N ASN A 575 -65.74 28.35 36.34
CA ASN A 575 -66.94 27.67 36.81
C ASN A 575 -66.77 26.14 36.91
N ASN A 576 -65.54 25.64 36.78
CA ASN A 576 -65.20 24.20 36.79
C ASN A 576 -66.14 23.38 35.89
N SER A 577 -66.36 23.85 34.65
CA SER A 577 -67.32 23.26 33.72
C SER A 577 -66.78 23.20 32.30
N ILE A 578 -67.49 22.50 31.41
CA ILE A 578 -67.20 22.49 29.98
C ILE A 578 -68.29 23.25 29.23
N LYS A 579 -67.93 24.25 28.42
CA LYS A 579 -68.86 25.06 27.61
C LYS A 579 -68.97 24.52 26.18
N LEU A 580 -70.20 24.39 25.69
CA LEU A 580 -70.49 24.31 24.26
C LEU A 580 -70.36 25.70 23.62
N ALA A 581 -69.30 25.93 22.86
CA ALA A 581 -69.09 27.20 22.17
C ALA A 581 -69.33 27.04 20.66
N VAL A 582 -69.89 28.10 20.06
CA VAL A 582 -70.02 28.43 18.63
C VAL A 582 -71.28 27.93 17.87
N ASN A 583 -71.97 28.89 17.25
CA ASN A 583 -72.89 28.69 16.12
C ASN A 583 -72.09 28.45 14.81
N SER A 584 -72.77 28.10 13.72
CA SER A 584 -72.20 28.04 12.36
C SER A 584 -71.62 29.37 11.83
N ASP A 585 -71.85 30.49 12.52
CA ASP A 585 -71.44 31.85 12.12
C ASP A 585 -70.24 32.42 12.89
N GLY A 586 -69.66 31.69 13.83
CA GLY A 586 -68.46 32.13 14.56
C GLY A 586 -68.70 33.08 15.75
N SER A 587 -69.95 33.45 16.08
CA SER A 587 -70.23 34.34 17.21
C SER A 587 -70.34 33.61 18.56
N THR A 588 -69.81 34.22 19.64
CA THR A 588 -69.98 33.73 21.02
C THR A 588 -71.26 34.30 21.62
N ARG A 589 -72.36 33.53 21.68
CA ARG A 589 -73.48 33.88 22.58
C ARG A 589 -73.38 33.10 23.88
N SER A 590 -73.69 33.82 24.96
CA SER A 590 -73.83 33.38 26.35
C SER A 590 -75.04 32.46 26.55
N ASN A 591 -75.20 31.39 25.76
CA ASN A 591 -76.24 30.39 25.98
C ASN A 591 -75.59 29.05 26.32
N THR A 592 -75.03 29.01 27.53
CA THR A 592 -74.32 27.87 28.10
C THR A 592 -75.29 26.74 28.41
N VAL A 593 -75.23 25.64 27.66
CA VAL A 593 -75.42 24.34 28.28
C VAL A 593 -74.05 23.96 28.84
N SER A 594 -73.91 23.91 30.16
CA SER A 594 -72.67 23.46 30.81
C SER A 594 -72.93 22.21 31.61
N ILE A 595 -72.05 21.22 31.45
CA ILE A 595 -72.02 20.02 32.28
C ILE A 595 -70.96 20.24 33.36
N LEU A 596 -71.37 20.16 34.62
CA LEU A 596 -70.49 20.21 35.77
C LEU A 596 -69.84 18.84 36.01
N ASP A 597 -68.72 18.84 36.73
CA ASP A 597 -67.98 17.62 37.10
C ASP A 597 -68.80 16.63 37.93
N ASP A 598 -69.80 17.12 38.68
CA ASP A 598 -70.78 16.32 39.42
C ASP A 598 -71.95 15.80 38.56
N GLY A 599 -71.90 16.01 37.24
CA GLY A 599 -72.89 15.54 36.27
C GLY A 599 -74.12 16.42 36.13
N LYS A 600 -74.19 17.58 36.80
CA LYS A 600 -75.30 18.53 36.65
C LYS A 600 -75.26 19.25 35.31
N VAL A 601 -76.44 19.48 34.74
CA VAL A 601 -76.63 20.28 33.52
C VAL A 601 -77.19 21.64 33.89
N HIS A 602 -76.45 22.71 33.59
CA HIS A 602 -76.96 24.07 33.63
C HIS A 602 -77.43 24.44 32.21
N ALA A 603 -78.71 24.77 32.05
CA ALA A 603 -79.28 25.24 30.79
C ALA A 603 -80.33 26.34 31.07
N SER A 604 -80.46 27.31 30.17
CA SER A 604 -81.45 28.40 30.31
C SER A 604 -82.89 27.97 29.99
N SER A 605 -83.07 26.87 29.24
CA SER A 605 -84.37 26.29 28.92
C SER A 605 -84.22 24.84 28.47
N PHE A 606 -85.24 24.01 28.70
CA PHE A 606 -85.35 22.66 28.15
C PHE A 606 -86.49 22.62 27.13
N MET A 607 -86.26 22.02 25.96
CA MET A 607 -87.27 21.75 24.94
C MET A 607 -87.35 20.24 24.74
N GLY A 608 -88.52 19.64 24.98
CA GLY A 608 -88.75 18.23 24.68
C GLY A 608 -88.80 18.00 23.17
N THR A 609 -88.20 16.89 22.71
CA THR A 609 -88.05 16.55 21.28
C THR A 609 -89.39 16.36 20.53
N ASN A 610 -90.51 16.20 21.25
CA ASN A 610 -91.87 16.17 20.72
C ASN A 610 -92.76 17.12 21.54
N GLY A 611 -92.76 18.40 21.20
CA GLY A 611 -93.51 19.44 21.93
C GLY A 611 -94.94 19.01 22.28
N ALA A 612 -95.21 18.86 23.59
CA ALA A 612 -96.49 18.60 24.25
C ALA A 612 -97.65 18.19 23.31
N THR A 613 -97.58 17.01 22.69
CA THR A 613 -98.62 16.60 21.73
C THR A 613 -99.97 16.27 22.37
N ILE A 614 -100.00 16.05 23.70
CA ILE A 614 -101.23 15.81 24.47
C ILE A 614 -101.09 16.50 25.83
N PHE A 615 -101.50 17.77 25.91
CA PHE A 615 -101.56 18.49 27.19
C PHE A 615 -102.84 18.12 27.96
N PRO A 616 -102.84 18.04 29.30
CA PRO A 616 -103.95 17.46 30.07
C PRO A 616 -105.30 18.16 30.07
N ASP A 617 -105.53 19.23 29.30
CA ASP A 617 -106.83 19.91 29.14
C ASP A 617 -108.00 18.95 28.83
N TYR A 618 -107.72 17.73 28.36
CA TYR A 618 -108.71 16.66 28.25
C TYR A 618 -109.44 16.33 29.55
N VAL A 619 -108.83 16.56 30.73
CA VAL A 619 -109.43 16.27 32.03
C VAL A 619 -110.68 17.13 32.21
N PHE A 620 -110.54 18.46 32.06
CA PHE A 620 -111.67 19.38 32.12
C PHE A 620 -112.64 19.18 30.95
N GLN A 621 -112.14 18.98 29.73
CA GLN A 621 -112.98 18.76 28.55
C GLN A 621 -113.91 17.56 28.77
N LYS A 622 -113.36 16.43 29.21
CA LYS A 622 -114.12 15.21 29.49
C LYS A 622 -115.14 15.41 30.61
N TYR A 623 -114.75 16.08 31.69
CA TYR A 623 -115.62 16.29 32.85
C TYR A 623 -116.86 17.13 32.51
N TYR A 624 -116.69 18.27 31.81
CA TYR A 624 -117.79 19.18 31.54
C TYR A 624 -118.61 18.84 30.29
N THR A 625 -118.01 18.18 29.29
CA THR A 625 -118.68 17.89 28.01
C THR A 625 -119.03 16.40 27.81
N GLY A 626 -118.54 15.51 28.68
CA GLY A 626 -118.70 14.06 28.57
C GLY A 626 -117.78 13.38 27.54
N THR A 627 -117.10 14.15 26.68
CA THR A 627 -116.19 13.64 25.64
C THR A 627 -114.87 14.42 25.65
N SER A 628 -113.80 13.84 25.08
CA SER A 628 -112.54 14.56 24.86
C SER A 628 -111.99 14.23 23.48
N SER A 629 -111.66 15.26 22.70
CA SER A 629 -111.01 15.13 21.39
C SER A 629 -109.48 14.98 21.50
N ILE A 630 -108.92 15.33 22.66
CA ILE A 630 -107.48 15.27 22.94
C ILE A 630 -107.11 13.87 23.44
N LYS A 631 -107.94 13.26 24.31
CA LYS A 631 -107.76 11.91 24.83
C LYS A 631 -109.11 11.23 25.07
N ALA A 632 -109.60 10.53 24.04
CA ALA A 632 -110.96 9.98 24.01
C ALA A 632 -111.23 8.90 25.08
N ASP A 633 -110.20 8.13 25.44
CA ASP A 633 -110.22 7.05 26.42
C ASP A 633 -110.00 7.52 27.87
N TYR A 634 -109.82 8.83 28.09
CA TYR A 634 -109.68 9.39 29.44
C TYR A 634 -110.99 9.24 30.23
N ASN A 635 -110.86 8.81 31.48
CA ASN A 635 -111.98 8.63 32.40
C ASN A 635 -111.65 9.26 33.76
N PHE A 636 -112.38 10.32 34.12
CA PHE A 636 -112.30 10.94 35.44
C PHE A 636 -112.79 9.95 36.51
N LYS A 637 -111.94 9.65 37.49
CA LYS A 637 -112.23 8.71 38.58
C LYS A 637 -112.82 9.45 39.76
N SER A 638 -113.80 8.86 40.46
CA SER A 638 -114.24 9.40 41.74
C SER A 638 -113.15 9.20 42.81
N LEU A 639 -113.18 10.01 43.89
CA LEU A 639 -112.22 9.85 45.00
C LEU A 639 -112.21 8.43 45.59
N SER A 640 -113.36 7.75 45.63
CA SER A 640 -113.45 6.35 46.06
C SER A 640 -112.70 5.41 45.11
N GLN A 641 -112.84 5.60 43.79
CA GLN A 641 -112.12 4.80 42.80
C GLN A 641 -110.60 5.06 42.82
N VAL A 642 -110.20 6.31 43.11
CA VAL A 642 -108.79 6.67 43.31
C VAL A 642 -108.24 6.00 44.56
N GLU A 643 -108.97 6.04 45.68
CA GLU A 643 -108.60 5.38 46.93
C GLU A 643 -108.39 3.86 46.75
N ASP A 644 -109.33 3.19 46.06
CA ASP A 644 -109.22 1.76 45.77
C ASP A 644 -108.00 1.44 44.92
N PHE A 645 -107.69 2.28 43.93
CA PHE A 645 -106.50 2.11 43.10
C PHE A 645 -105.22 2.28 43.91
N VAL A 646 -105.14 3.30 44.77
CA VAL A 646 -103.97 3.58 45.61
C VAL A 646 -103.76 2.46 46.62
N LYS A 647 -104.83 1.96 47.27
CA LYS A 647 -104.75 0.80 48.18
C LYS A 647 -104.20 -0.45 47.50
N THR A 648 -104.52 -0.64 46.22
CA THR A 648 -104.10 -1.81 45.44
C THR A 648 -102.67 -1.67 44.89
N ASN A 649 -102.30 -0.49 44.39
CA ASN A 649 -101.06 -0.30 43.60
C ASN A 649 -99.97 0.50 44.34
N GLY A 650 -100.29 1.17 45.44
CA GLY A 650 -99.33 1.97 46.23
C GLY A 650 -98.87 3.27 45.57
N HIS A 651 -99.46 3.65 44.43
CA HIS A 651 -99.20 4.92 43.74
C HIS A 651 -100.48 5.46 43.10
N LEU A 652 -100.47 6.74 42.72
CA LEU A 652 -101.61 7.38 42.06
C LEU A 652 -101.81 6.82 40.64
N PRO A 653 -103.07 6.77 40.14
CA PRO A 653 -103.36 6.45 38.74
C PRO A 653 -102.61 7.40 37.79
N GLY A 654 -101.96 6.84 36.77
CA GLY A 654 -101.21 7.61 35.76
C GLY A 654 -99.70 7.74 36.05
N TYR A 655 -99.24 7.49 37.28
CA TYR A 655 -97.81 7.36 37.56
C TYR A 655 -97.33 5.91 37.38
N LYS A 656 -96.09 5.76 36.92
CA LYS A 656 -95.35 4.50 37.00
C LYS A 656 -94.98 4.19 38.45
N SER A 657 -94.94 2.91 38.81
CA SER A 657 -94.49 2.50 40.14
C SER A 657 -92.99 2.80 40.32
N ALA A 658 -92.55 2.91 41.57
CA ALA A 658 -91.13 3.11 41.89
C ALA A 658 -90.24 1.96 41.34
N GLU A 659 -90.77 0.73 41.30
CA GLU A 659 -90.08 -0.42 40.74
C GLU A 659 -89.90 -0.29 39.21
N THR A 660 -90.94 0.15 38.49
CA THR A 660 -90.86 0.40 37.05
C THR A 660 -89.84 1.49 36.72
N ILE A 661 -89.81 2.59 37.47
CA ILE A 661 -88.84 3.68 37.26
C ILE A 661 -87.40 3.19 37.51
N LYS A 662 -87.19 2.38 38.56
CA LYS A 662 -85.87 1.80 38.85
C LYS A 662 -85.38 0.86 37.74
N ALA A 663 -86.28 0.04 37.19
CA ALA A 663 -85.96 -0.84 36.06
C ALA A 663 -85.69 -0.06 34.77
N GLN A 664 -86.41 1.06 34.57
CA GLN A 664 -86.21 1.98 33.44
C GLN A 664 -84.85 2.71 33.53
N GLY A 665 -84.32 2.93 34.74
CA GLY A 665 -82.99 3.49 34.98
C GLY A 665 -82.88 5.02 34.81
N TYR A 666 -83.98 5.68 34.44
CA TYR A 666 -84.07 7.14 34.33
C TYR A 666 -85.49 7.62 34.66
N VAL A 667 -85.60 8.90 35.03
CA VAL A 667 -86.88 9.59 35.16
C VAL A 667 -87.09 10.42 33.90
N ASP A 668 -88.19 10.18 33.19
CA ASP A 668 -88.61 11.05 32.11
C ASP A 668 -89.25 12.31 32.71
N LEU A 669 -88.51 13.41 32.68
CA LEU A 669 -88.94 14.69 33.25
C LEU A 669 -90.19 15.25 32.55
N MET A 670 -90.33 15.01 31.23
CA MET A 670 -91.46 15.54 30.47
C MET A 670 -92.73 14.72 30.74
N GLU A 671 -92.63 13.39 30.72
CA GLU A 671 -93.74 12.48 31.07
C GLU A 671 -94.23 12.78 32.49
N THR A 672 -93.32 12.92 33.45
CA THR A 672 -93.65 13.23 34.84
C THR A 672 -94.37 14.57 34.96
N GLN A 673 -93.91 15.60 34.25
CA GLN A 673 -94.52 16.93 34.31
C GLN A 673 -95.92 16.97 33.70
N LEU A 674 -96.17 16.24 32.61
CA LEU A 674 -97.52 16.11 32.04
C LEU A 674 -98.46 15.35 32.98
N THR A 675 -98.01 14.25 33.58
CA THR A 675 -98.81 13.51 34.57
C THR A 675 -99.13 14.35 35.81
N ASN A 676 -98.18 15.18 36.28
CA ASN A 676 -98.42 16.13 37.36
C ASN A 676 -99.57 17.08 37.03
N VAL A 677 -99.59 17.65 35.82
CA VAL A 677 -100.66 18.55 35.39
C VAL A 677 -102.00 17.81 35.31
N GLU A 678 -102.05 16.59 34.76
CA GLU A 678 -103.27 15.77 34.74
C GLU A 678 -103.85 15.58 36.15
N LYS A 679 -103.00 15.20 37.13
CA LYS A 679 -103.46 15.01 38.51
C LYS A 679 -103.90 16.30 39.19
N ILE A 680 -103.24 17.43 38.89
CA ILE A 680 -103.63 18.73 39.43
C ILE A 680 -105.03 19.12 38.93
N GLU A 681 -105.31 18.93 37.64
CA GLU A 681 -106.65 19.20 37.08
C GLU A 681 -107.72 18.30 37.72
N GLU A 682 -107.42 17.01 37.92
CA GLU A 682 -108.30 16.08 38.62
C GLU A 682 -108.60 16.54 40.06
N LEU A 683 -107.57 16.97 40.79
CA LEU A 683 -107.70 17.47 42.15
C LEU A 683 -108.57 18.75 42.21
N TYR A 684 -108.42 19.65 41.25
CA TYR A 684 -109.24 20.86 41.17
C TYR A 684 -110.71 20.51 40.91
N LEU A 685 -111.01 19.55 40.04
CA LEU A 685 -112.38 19.09 39.81
C LEU A 685 -113.00 18.52 41.09
N HIS A 686 -112.29 17.66 41.82
CA HIS A 686 -112.76 17.16 43.11
C HIS A 686 -112.96 18.28 44.14
N SER A 687 -112.09 19.28 44.15
CA SER A 687 -112.23 20.43 45.06
C SER A 687 -113.45 21.29 44.71
N ILE A 688 -113.74 21.48 43.42
CA ILE A 688 -114.95 22.17 42.95
C ILE A 688 -116.22 21.37 43.32
N GLU A 689 -116.20 20.05 43.18
CA GLU A 689 -117.29 19.17 43.65
C GLU A 689 -117.50 19.31 45.15
N GLN A 690 -116.41 19.29 45.93
CA GLN A 690 -116.46 19.43 47.38
C GLN A 690 -117.00 20.80 47.80
N ASP A 691 -116.59 21.89 47.14
CA ASP A 691 -117.11 23.23 47.42
C ASP A 691 -118.62 23.33 47.11
N LYS A 692 -119.09 22.72 46.02
CA LYS A 692 -120.53 22.63 45.72
C LYS A 692 -121.29 21.91 46.81
N VAL A 693 -120.79 20.76 47.28
CA VAL A 693 -121.40 20.01 48.38
C VAL A 693 -121.40 20.84 49.67
N ASN A 694 -120.29 21.51 50.00
CA ASN A 694 -120.19 22.35 51.19
C ASN A 694 -121.17 23.54 51.15
N LYS A 695 -121.34 24.19 49.99
CA LYS A 695 -122.32 25.27 49.80
C LYS A 695 -123.75 24.77 49.96
N GLN A 696 -124.10 23.63 49.37
CA GLN A 696 -125.42 23.01 49.56
C GLN A 696 -125.68 22.64 51.02
N GLN A 697 -124.68 22.10 51.71
CA GLN A 697 -124.77 21.81 53.15
C GLN A 697 -124.96 23.10 53.97
N ALA A 698 -124.26 24.18 53.65
CA ALA A 698 -124.40 25.47 54.33
C ALA A 698 -125.79 26.10 54.10
N GLU A 699 -126.33 26.02 52.88
CA GLU A 699 -127.69 26.47 52.58
C GLU A 699 -128.75 25.64 53.33
N ALA A 700 -128.59 24.32 53.36
CA ALA A 700 -129.45 23.44 54.14
C ALA A 700 -129.36 23.75 55.65
N LEU A 701 -128.17 24.11 56.16
CA LEU A 701 -127.98 24.54 57.54
C LEU A 701 -128.73 25.84 57.84
N ARG A 702 -128.59 26.87 56.97
CA ARG A 702 -129.31 28.15 57.12
C ARG A 702 -130.82 28.01 57.07
N ALA A 703 -131.33 27.12 56.21
CA ALA A 703 -132.77 26.83 56.14
C ALA A 703 -133.27 26.19 57.45
N LYS A 704 -132.47 25.29 58.04
CA LYS A 704 -132.76 24.71 59.37
C LYS A 704 -132.69 25.75 60.49
N GLU A 705 -131.69 26.63 60.50
CA GLU A 705 -131.57 27.73 61.47
C GLU A 705 -132.76 28.69 61.39
N SER A 706 -133.20 29.07 60.19
CA SER A 706 -134.39 29.91 60.00
C SER A 706 -135.66 29.23 60.54
N LYS A 707 -135.77 27.91 60.35
CA LYS A 707 -136.90 27.13 60.89
C LYS A 707 -136.87 27.07 62.41
N ILE A 708 -135.69 26.96 63.02
CA ILE A 708 -135.51 26.99 64.47
C ILE A 708 -135.95 28.36 65.02
N GLN A 709 -135.51 29.46 64.44
CA GLN A 709 -135.93 30.81 64.86
C GLN A 709 -137.45 31.03 64.75
N GLU A 710 -138.08 30.53 63.68
CA GLU A 710 -139.55 30.59 63.54
C GLU A 710 -140.26 29.82 64.66
N LEU A 711 -139.74 28.65 65.03
CA LEU A 711 -140.27 27.84 66.12
C LEU A 711 -140.04 28.50 67.48
N GLU A 712 -138.87 29.09 67.72
CA GLU A 712 -138.58 29.85 68.94
C GLU A 712 -139.50 31.07 69.10
N ALA A 713 -139.74 31.83 68.03
CA ALA A 713 -140.67 32.96 68.04
C ALA A 713 -142.12 32.52 68.32
N LYS A 714 -142.55 31.38 67.75
CA LYS A 714 -143.85 30.78 68.05
C LYS A 714 -143.94 30.34 69.52
N ASN A 715 -142.89 29.75 70.06
CA ASN A 715 -142.83 29.37 71.47
C ASN A 715 -142.90 30.59 72.39
N ALA A 716 -142.15 31.66 72.11
CA ALA A 716 -142.23 32.90 72.88
C ALA A 716 -143.63 33.56 72.83
N ALA A 717 -144.30 33.51 71.67
CA ALA A 717 -145.68 33.99 71.54
C ALA A 717 -146.68 33.13 72.33
N LEU A 718 -146.47 31.81 72.37
CA LEU A 718 -147.24 30.88 73.20
C LEU A 718 -147.02 31.16 74.70
N GLU A 719 -145.77 31.36 75.12
CA GLU A 719 -145.43 31.74 76.49
C GLU A 719 -146.09 33.06 76.89
N SER A 720 -146.03 34.10 76.05
CA SER A 720 -146.72 35.38 76.30
C SER A 720 -148.25 35.24 76.35
N ARG A 721 -148.82 34.29 75.60
CA ARG A 721 -150.26 34.00 75.63
C ARG A 721 -150.64 33.23 76.90
N LEU A 722 -149.80 32.31 77.34
CA LEU A 722 -149.93 31.61 78.62
C LEU A 722 -149.87 32.59 79.78
N GLU A 723 -148.88 33.48 79.81
CA GLU A 723 -148.73 34.48 80.88
C GLU A 723 -149.95 35.44 80.95
N ARG A 724 -150.52 35.79 79.79
CA ARG A 724 -151.77 36.58 79.72
C ARG A 724 -152.98 35.82 80.24
N LEU A 725 -153.08 34.52 79.93
CA LEU A 725 -154.15 33.67 80.46
C LEU A 725 -154.00 33.49 81.97
N GLU A 726 -152.79 33.30 82.47
CA GLU A 726 -152.52 33.20 83.91
C GLU A 726 -152.92 34.49 84.65
N LYS A 727 -152.66 35.67 84.07
CA LYS A 727 -153.12 36.97 84.61
C LYS A 727 -154.64 37.19 84.57
N LEU A 728 -155.39 36.48 83.73
CA LEU A 728 -156.86 36.54 83.67
C LEU A 728 -157.53 35.62 84.71
N ILE A 729 -156.77 34.70 85.30
CA ILE A 729 -157.23 33.70 86.27
C ILE A 729 -156.87 34.12 87.73
N GLN A 730 -156.14 35.24 87.90
CA GLN A 730 -155.96 35.97 89.17
C GLN A 730 -156.87 37.18 89.24
#